data_AF-A0A939B8Z9-F1
#
_entry.id   AF-A0A939B8Z9-F1
#
_cell.length_a   1.000
_cell.length_b   1.000
_cell.length_c   1.000
_cell.angle_alpha   90.00
_cell.angle_beta   90.00
_cell.angle_gamma   90.00
#
_symmetry.space_group_name_H-M   'P 1'
#
loop_
_entity.id
_entity.type
_entity.pdbx_description
1 polymer ?
#
loop_
_entity_poly.entity_id
_entity_poly.type
_entity_poly.pdbx_seq_one_letter_code
_entity_poly.pdbx_strand_id
1 'polypeptide(L)'
;MVGINMEDVIGVLDTIKWYLVALGVLLVIAIAVIVGAHWIRKPMRGLVRGNAVLGAVVSVVVVVNLVILIPMSTLIGMALGKSQTVSEATTQQAKELSQQIAGEGFVLLKNDDGLLPLKNVDSINLFGWASENPAYAGGGSGGIEKASANLLDEQKTDLLKPGASQTIDFTIAKDDLASYDYQKAKAWVLEAGDYTISINADSHTVLDSKVVTVPETIVYDGDTTHNGDLKAATNEFDDALGNVTYLSRAGHFANYEQATAKGSDVLPEELRAQYHINKNFDRGTYLDPDATMPTTGAKNGVRLADLRGKSADDPEWDKLLDELSVKEMVDLTSLAGYQTSAAPSVGKVQVIDADGPAAINNNFTGDGSIGFGVATLIAMTWNPDLVHDYGEMMGKMAREMGIAGWYAPGVNIHRSPFGGRNYEFYSEDGTLSGIMATAAIEGCQSQGVYAFIKHFALYDGNSKMVSVRSNEQAIREIYLKPFEMGIKDGKSQALMVSWNYIGVKWAGENSNLLKTVLRDEWGFKGMAISDYFRDNGHGFMNADAALANGVDAMLSTYGAGPNVPTDTSDASTVQYMREACRHILYTVANSWVYENGEPKEPMPAWKVTLIGVDVVIGLLVVGAEVLMVRRYLARKRG
;
A
#
# COMPACT_ATOMS: atom_id res chain seq x y z
N MET A 1 18.24 -6.21 8.48
CA MET A 1 18.08 -7.68 8.32
C MET A 1 16.84 -8.10 9.06
N VAL A 2 15.74 -8.35 8.33
CA VAL A 2 14.55 -9.00 8.89
C VAL A 2 14.99 -10.41 9.26
N GLY A 3 14.86 -10.79 10.54
CA GLY A 3 15.17 -12.15 10.98
C GLY A 3 14.26 -13.16 10.26
N ILE A 4 14.74 -14.39 10.07
CA ILE A 4 13.92 -15.46 9.50
C ILE A 4 12.73 -15.68 10.43
N ASN A 5 11.53 -15.32 9.96
CA ASN A 5 10.29 -15.65 10.65
C ASN A 5 9.89 -17.08 10.31
N MET A 6 9.63 -17.90 11.33
CA MET A 6 9.26 -19.29 11.15
C MET A 6 7.91 -19.46 10.43
N GLU A 7 7.01 -18.49 10.55
CA GLU A 7 5.70 -18.56 9.88
C GLU A 7 5.81 -18.32 8.38
N ASP A 8 6.73 -17.46 7.93
CA ASP A 8 7.04 -17.30 6.51
C ASP A 8 7.66 -18.60 5.94
N VAL A 9 8.49 -19.29 6.73
CA VAL A 9 9.01 -20.61 6.38
C VAL A 9 7.87 -21.63 6.25
N ILE A 10 6.91 -21.62 7.18
CA ILE A 10 5.73 -22.51 7.13
C ILE A 10 4.86 -22.20 5.92
N GLY A 11 4.58 -20.92 5.63
CA GLY A 11 3.81 -20.51 4.45
C GLY A 11 4.47 -20.98 3.15
N VAL A 12 5.79 -20.82 3.04
CA VAL A 12 6.56 -21.38 1.92
C VAL A 12 6.46 -22.91 1.87
N LEU A 13 6.62 -23.60 3.00
CA LEU A 13 6.49 -25.06 3.06
C LEU A 13 5.11 -25.55 2.61
N ASP A 14 4.05 -24.84 2.99
CA ASP A 14 2.68 -25.18 2.59
C ASP A 14 2.51 -25.05 1.06
N THR A 15 3.12 -24.06 0.41
CA THR A 15 3.08 -23.92 -1.05
C THR A 15 3.80 -25.07 -1.79
N ILE A 16 4.81 -25.70 -1.16
CA ILE A 16 5.61 -26.77 -1.78
C ILE A 16 5.26 -28.18 -1.27
N LYS A 17 4.40 -28.30 -0.25
CA LYS A 17 4.10 -29.55 0.46
C LYS A 17 3.76 -30.72 -0.47
N TRP A 18 2.87 -30.49 -1.44
CA TRP A 18 2.42 -31.55 -2.34
C TRP A 18 3.49 -32.01 -3.33
N TYR A 19 4.41 -31.10 -3.71
CA TYR A 19 5.59 -31.47 -4.50
C TYR A 19 6.52 -32.40 -3.70
N LEU A 20 6.73 -32.11 -2.42
CA LEU A 20 7.54 -32.95 -1.53
C LEU A 20 6.91 -34.33 -1.31
N VAL A 21 5.59 -34.40 -1.13
CA VAL A 21 4.86 -35.68 -1.02
C VAL A 21 4.99 -36.49 -2.32
N ALA A 22 4.78 -35.87 -3.48
CA ALA A 22 4.93 -36.53 -4.77
C ALA A 22 6.35 -37.06 -4.97
N LEU A 23 7.38 -36.28 -4.61
CA LEU A 23 8.76 -36.72 -4.64
C LEU A 23 8.99 -37.93 -3.72
N GLY A 24 8.49 -37.88 -2.48
CA GLY A 24 8.58 -38.99 -1.54
C GLY A 24 7.99 -40.29 -2.11
N VAL A 25 6.82 -40.23 -2.74
CA VAL A 25 6.18 -41.38 -3.40
C VAL A 25 7.05 -41.91 -4.54
N LEU A 26 7.57 -41.04 -5.41
CA LEU A 26 8.44 -41.43 -6.54
C LEU A 26 9.73 -42.12 -6.06
N LEU A 27 10.33 -41.62 -4.98
CA LEU A 27 11.52 -42.21 -4.38
C LEU A 27 11.23 -43.58 -3.74
N VAL A 28 10.09 -43.74 -3.05
CA VAL A 28 9.66 -45.03 -2.50
C VAL A 28 9.42 -46.06 -3.61
N ILE A 29 8.78 -45.66 -4.72
CA ILE A 29 8.60 -46.53 -5.89
C ILE A 29 9.96 -46.96 -6.46
N ALA A 30 10.90 -46.02 -6.63
CA ALA A 30 12.24 -46.34 -7.11
C ALA A 30 12.96 -47.35 -6.20
N ILE A 31 12.89 -47.16 -4.87
CA ILE A 31 13.45 -48.11 -3.89
C ILE A 31 12.77 -49.49 -4.01
N ALA A 32 11.44 -49.52 -4.12
CA ALA A 32 10.70 -50.78 -4.29
C ALA A 32 11.11 -51.51 -5.57
N VAL A 33 11.34 -50.80 -6.68
CA VAL A 33 11.86 -51.38 -7.94
C VAL A 33 13.29 -51.90 -7.76
N ILE A 34 14.16 -51.17 -7.04
CA ILE A 34 15.55 -51.59 -6.77
C ILE A 34 15.60 -52.87 -5.95
N VAL A 35 14.78 -52.96 -4.90
CA VAL A 35 14.64 -54.14 -4.04
C VAL A 35 14.02 -55.27 -4.84
N GLY A 36 12.91 -55.02 -5.54
CA GLY A 36 12.19 -55.99 -6.35
C GLY A 36 13.01 -56.59 -7.50
N ALA A 37 13.98 -55.84 -8.03
CA ALA A 37 14.94 -56.33 -9.01
C ALA A 37 15.78 -57.52 -8.49
N HIS A 38 15.80 -57.78 -7.18
CA HIS A 38 16.39 -59.01 -6.61
C HIS A 38 15.81 -60.27 -7.24
N TRP A 39 14.51 -60.29 -7.56
CA TRP A 39 13.82 -61.44 -8.18
C TRP A 39 13.96 -61.51 -9.70
N ILE A 40 14.64 -60.54 -10.33
CA ILE A 40 14.89 -60.50 -11.77
C ILE A 40 16.19 -61.25 -12.12
N ARG A 41 16.21 -61.86 -13.32
CA ARG A 41 17.38 -62.58 -13.88
C ARG A 41 18.64 -61.71 -13.84
N LYS A 42 19.78 -62.32 -13.48
CA LYS A 42 21.10 -61.66 -13.32
C LYS A 42 21.47 -60.65 -14.41
N PRO A 43 21.34 -60.93 -15.73
CA PRO A 43 21.73 -59.96 -16.75
C PRO A 43 20.87 -58.69 -16.71
N MET A 44 19.56 -58.77 -16.42
CA MET A 44 18.67 -57.60 -16.39
C MET A 44 18.66 -56.86 -15.04
N ARG A 45 19.03 -57.53 -13.95
CA ARG A 45 19.00 -56.95 -12.59
C ARG A 45 19.75 -55.62 -12.48
N GLY A 46 20.95 -55.54 -13.06
CA GLY A 46 21.76 -54.33 -13.03
C GLY A 46 21.13 -53.17 -13.83
N LEU A 47 20.49 -53.48 -14.96
CA LEU A 47 19.81 -52.49 -15.79
C LEU A 47 18.57 -51.93 -15.11
N VAL A 48 17.76 -52.80 -14.49
CA VAL A 48 16.53 -52.39 -13.77
C VAL A 48 16.85 -51.53 -12.56
N ARG A 49 17.85 -51.92 -11.75
CA ARG A 49 18.30 -51.09 -10.62
C ARG A 49 18.86 -49.75 -11.08
N GLY A 50 19.66 -49.76 -12.14
CA GLY A 50 20.24 -48.55 -12.72
C GLY A 50 19.18 -47.58 -13.24
N ASN A 51 18.20 -48.07 -13.99
CA ASN A 51 17.06 -47.27 -14.47
C ASN A 51 16.19 -46.74 -13.33
N ALA A 52 16.00 -47.52 -12.26
CA ALA A 52 15.27 -47.03 -11.07
C ALA A 52 16.02 -45.88 -10.36
N VAL A 53 17.36 -45.95 -10.27
CA VAL A 53 18.18 -44.85 -9.74
C VAL A 53 18.13 -43.63 -10.65
N LEU A 54 18.27 -43.80 -11.98
CA LEU A 54 18.12 -42.67 -12.91
C LEU A 54 16.72 -42.06 -12.85
N GLY A 55 15.67 -42.88 -12.78
CA GLY A 55 14.30 -42.42 -12.60
C GLY A 55 14.11 -41.62 -11.32
N ALA A 56 14.75 -42.02 -10.21
CA ALA A 56 14.76 -41.25 -8.97
C ALA A 56 15.47 -39.89 -9.14
N VAL A 57 16.63 -39.85 -9.81
CA VAL A 57 17.35 -38.59 -10.08
C VAL A 57 16.52 -37.65 -10.96
N VAL A 58 15.93 -38.15 -12.05
CA VAL A 58 15.04 -37.37 -12.92
C VAL A 58 13.83 -36.86 -12.13
N SER A 59 13.25 -37.68 -11.27
CA SER A 59 12.13 -37.28 -10.41
C SER A 59 12.51 -36.13 -9.48
N VAL A 60 13.69 -36.18 -8.84
CA VAL A 60 14.21 -35.08 -8.02
C VAL A 60 14.36 -33.81 -8.85
N VAL A 61 15.00 -33.90 -10.02
CA VAL A 61 15.26 -32.75 -10.90
C VAL A 61 13.97 -32.11 -11.38
N VAL A 62 13.00 -32.91 -11.82
CA VAL A 62 11.70 -32.44 -12.27
C VAL A 62 10.95 -31.76 -11.13
N VAL A 63 10.88 -32.39 -9.94
CA VAL A 63 10.16 -31.81 -8.80
C VAL A 63 10.83 -30.52 -8.32
N VAL A 64 12.16 -30.48 -8.23
CA VAL A 64 12.91 -29.27 -7.87
C VAL A 64 12.65 -28.15 -8.87
N ASN A 65 12.65 -28.45 -10.18
CA ASN A 65 12.30 -27.47 -11.21
C ASN A 65 10.87 -26.95 -11.08
N LEU A 66 9.90 -27.83 -10.83
CA LEU A 66 8.52 -27.43 -10.61
C LEU A 66 8.37 -26.51 -9.40
N VAL A 67 9.07 -26.80 -8.29
CA VAL A 67 9.08 -25.94 -7.11
C VAL A 67 9.71 -24.58 -7.41
N ILE A 68 10.86 -24.55 -8.09
CA ILE A 68 11.59 -23.32 -8.42
C ILE A 68 10.78 -22.45 -9.40
N LEU A 69 10.15 -23.04 -10.41
CA LEU A 69 9.51 -22.32 -11.51
C LEU A 69 8.05 -21.95 -11.23
N ILE A 70 7.39 -22.58 -10.26
CA ILE A 70 5.98 -22.32 -9.94
C ILE A 70 5.87 -21.56 -8.60
N PRO A 71 5.82 -22.20 -7.41
CA PRO A 71 5.57 -21.47 -6.16
C PRO A 71 6.73 -20.55 -5.73
N MET A 72 7.98 -20.88 -6.09
CA MET A 72 9.15 -20.10 -5.67
C MET A 72 9.64 -19.07 -6.69
N SER A 73 9.07 -19.03 -7.91
CA SER A 73 9.62 -18.21 -8.99
C SER A 73 9.62 -16.72 -8.64
N THR A 74 8.57 -16.24 -7.95
CA THR A 74 8.45 -14.83 -7.56
C THR A 74 9.49 -14.47 -6.49
N LEU A 75 9.56 -15.25 -5.41
CA LEU A 75 10.52 -15.02 -4.32
C LEU A 75 11.98 -15.09 -4.81
N ILE A 76 12.31 -16.09 -5.63
CA ILE A 76 13.63 -16.21 -6.24
C ILE A 76 13.89 -15.04 -7.19
N GLY A 77 12.88 -14.62 -7.97
CA GLY A 77 12.97 -13.48 -8.87
C GLY A 77 13.30 -12.17 -8.14
N MET A 78 12.65 -11.91 -7.00
CA MET A 78 12.93 -10.72 -6.19
C MET A 78 14.29 -10.80 -5.49
N ALA A 79 14.66 -11.95 -4.93
CA ALA A 79 15.91 -12.13 -4.19
C ALA A 79 17.16 -12.17 -5.10
N LEU A 80 17.03 -12.75 -6.30
CA LEU A 80 18.09 -12.81 -7.32
C LEU A 80 17.90 -11.75 -8.42
N GLY A 81 17.05 -10.77 -8.16
CA GLY A 81 16.86 -9.61 -9.03
C GLY A 81 18.18 -8.88 -9.25
N LYS A 82 18.30 -8.18 -10.37
CA LYS A 82 19.49 -7.39 -10.64
C LYS A 82 19.57 -6.27 -9.60
N SER A 83 20.64 -6.24 -8.80
CA SER A 83 20.92 -5.09 -7.93
C SER A 83 21.08 -3.84 -8.80
N GLN A 84 20.31 -2.82 -8.47
CA GLN A 84 20.32 -1.53 -9.14
C GLN A 84 20.45 -0.46 -8.06
N THR A 85 21.53 0.31 -8.14
CA THR A 85 21.85 1.37 -7.18
C THR A 85 21.65 2.73 -7.81
N VAL A 86 21.39 3.72 -6.96
CA VAL A 86 21.35 5.13 -7.36
C VAL A 86 22.73 5.58 -7.86
N SER A 87 22.75 6.36 -8.93
CA SER A 87 23.96 6.94 -9.51
C SER A 87 24.62 7.94 -8.56
N GLU A 88 25.93 8.16 -8.70
CA GLU A 88 26.65 9.14 -7.88
C GLU A 88 26.11 10.57 -8.07
N ALA A 89 25.73 10.92 -9.31
CA ALA A 89 25.16 12.23 -9.64
C ALA A 89 23.82 12.46 -8.93
N THR A 90 22.91 11.49 -9.00
CA THR A 90 21.61 11.56 -8.32
C THR A 90 21.77 11.54 -6.81
N THR A 91 22.71 10.75 -6.29
CA THR A 91 23.06 10.74 -4.86
C THR A 91 23.55 12.12 -4.39
N GLN A 92 24.35 12.82 -5.19
CA GLN A 92 24.83 14.16 -4.85
C GLN A 92 23.71 15.19 -4.86
N GLN A 93 22.82 15.16 -5.86
CA GLN A 93 21.64 16.03 -5.91
C GLN A 93 20.71 15.82 -4.71
N ALA A 94 20.45 14.56 -4.35
CA ALA A 94 19.64 14.22 -3.18
C ALA A 94 20.26 14.72 -1.86
N LYS A 95 21.59 14.70 -1.72
CA LYS A 95 22.30 15.27 -0.56
C LYS A 95 22.10 16.78 -0.45
N GLU A 96 22.25 17.49 -1.57
CA GLU A 96 22.08 18.95 -1.62
C GLU A 96 20.65 19.34 -1.27
N LEU A 97 19.66 18.65 -1.84
CA LEU A 97 18.25 18.85 -1.51
C LEU A 97 17.95 18.53 -0.04
N SER A 98 18.47 17.42 0.49
CA SER A 98 18.31 17.09 1.90
C SER A 98 18.92 18.14 2.83
N GLN A 99 20.00 18.81 2.43
CA GLN A 99 20.60 19.91 3.18
C GLN A 99 19.73 21.17 3.13
N GLN A 100 19.07 21.45 1.99
CA GLN A 100 18.12 22.55 1.87
C GLN A 100 16.88 22.32 2.76
N ILE A 101 16.28 21.13 2.71
CA ILE A 101 15.17 20.72 3.58
C ILE A 101 15.56 20.88 5.05
N ALA A 102 16.73 20.37 5.43
CA ALA A 102 17.22 20.53 6.79
C ALA A 102 17.43 22.02 7.16
N GLY A 103 17.98 22.82 6.26
CA GLY A 103 18.20 24.25 6.45
C GLY A 103 16.91 25.04 6.65
N GLU A 104 15.82 24.66 5.98
CA GLU A 104 14.50 25.30 6.12
C GLU A 104 13.66 24.75 7.26
N GLY A 105 13.75 23.45 7.57
CA GLY A 105 12.95 22.79 8.59
C GLY A 105 13.54 22.86 10.00
N PHE A 106 14.84 23.16 10.14
CA PHE A 106 15.45 23.32 11.46
C PHE A 106 15.11 24.68 12.07
N VAL A 107 14.39 24.64 13.20
CA VAL A 107 14.24 25.80 14.07
C VAL A 107 15.47 25.90 14.98
N LEU A 108 16.33 26.91 14.74
CA LEU A 108 17.40 27.23 15.66
C LEU A 108 16.83 27.90 16.90
N LEU A 109 16.94 27.23 18.05
CA LEU A 109 16.63 27.86 19.33
C LEU A 109 17.61 29.01 19.57
N LYS A 110 17.06 30.16 19.96
CA LYS A 110 17.83 31.34 20.26
C LYS A 110 18.73 31.06 21.46
N ASN A 111 20.05 31.07 21.25
CA ASN A 111 21.05 30.79 22.26
C ASN A 111 21.43 32.06 23.07
N ASP A 112 20.43 32.83 23.49
CA ASP A 112 20.65 34.12 24.17
C ASP A 112 21.45 33.97 25.48
N ASP A 113 21.30 32.83 26.15
CA ASP A 113 21.98 32.53 27.42
C ASP A 113 23.32 31.79 27.26
N GLY A 114 23.81 31.61 26.02
CA GLY A 114 25.09 30.94 25.76
C GLY A 114 25.14 29.46 26.16
N LEU A 115 23.97 28.80 26.27
CA LEU A 115 23.83 27.36 26.53
C LEU A 115 24.62 26.50 25.53
N LEU A 116 24.67 26.92 24.26
CA LEU A 116 25.46 26.27 23.22
C LEU A 116 26.78 27.00 22.93
N PRO A 117 27.88 26.28 22.64
CA PRO A 117 27.99 24.81 22.64
C PRO A 117 27.99 24.25 24.07
N LEU A 118 27.32 23.10 24.27
CA LEU A 118 27.31 22.40 25.57
C LEU A 118 28.75 22.00 25.95
N LYS A 119 29.35 22.70 26.91
CA LYS A 119 30.67 22.37 27.46
C LYS A 119 30.51 21.76 28.84
N ASN A 120 31.18 20.63 29.11
CA ASN A 120 31.17 19.94 30.40
C ASN A 120 29.79 19.46 30.87
N VAL A 121 28.97 18.93 29.95
CA VAL A 121 27.68 18.31 30.28
C VAL A 121 27.82 16.79 30.20
N ASP A 122 27.75 16.12 31.35
CA ASP A 122 27.94 14.66 31.46
C ASP A 122 26.62 13.89 31.24
N SER A 123 25.48 14.58 31.23
CA SER A 123 24.15 13.99 31.04
C SER A 123 23.18 15.02 30.44
N ILE A 124 22.58 14.68 29.30
CA ILE A 124 21.55 15.48 28.63
C ILE A 124 20.20 14.82 28.88
N ASN A 125 19.22 15.60 29.32
CA ASN A 125 17.82 15.18 29.42
C ASN A 125 17.01 15.96 28.38
N LEU A 126 16.31 15.25 27.50
CA LEU A 126 15.41 15.83 26.50
C LEU A 126 14.02 15.93 27.11
N PHE A 127 13.46 17.14 27.21
CA PHE A 127 12.09 17.38 27.67
C PHE A 127 11.38 18.41 26.79
N GLY A 128 10.12 18.11 26.44
CA GLY A 128 9.18 19.03 25.80
C GLY A 128 8.12 19.48 26.80
N TRP A 129 7.82 20.79 26.82
CA TRP A 129 6.90 21.46 27.75
C TRP A 129 5.49 20.83 27.82
N ALA A 130 5.07 20.10 26.80
CA ALA A 130 3.78 19.39 26.76
C ALA A 130 3.70 18.18 27.71
N SER A 131 4.79 17.77 28.39
CA SER A 131 4.79 16.61 29.29
C SER A 131 4.28 16.89 30.71
N GLU A 132 4.15 18.15 31.13
CA GLU A 132 3.73 18.48 32.51
C GLU A 132 2.50 19.40 32.61
N ASN A 133 2.11 20.14 31.55
CA ASN A 133 0.93 21.00 31.62
C ASN A 133 0.28 21.23 30.23
N PRO A 134 -0.88 20.58 29.92
CA PRO A 134 -1.58 20.81 28.66
C PRO A 134 -2.14 22.24 28.59
N ALA A 135 -1.90 22.92 27.46
CA ALA A 135 -2.51 24.20 27.16
C ALA A 135 -3.94 24.01 26.64
N TYR A 136 -4.92 24.58 27.35
CA TYR A 136 -6.33 24.59 26.95
C TYR A 136 -6.68 25.95 26.36
N ALA A 137 -7.13 25.98 25.11
CA ALA A 137 -7.74 27.15 24.48
C ALA A 137 -9.17 26.82 24.07
N GLY A 138 -10.11 27.76 24.28
CA GLY A 138 -11.55 27.55 24.09
C GLY A 138 -12.26 28.73 23.43
N GLY A 139 -13.53 28.50 23.05
CA GLY A 139 -14.51 29.52 22.72
C GLY A 139 -15.70 29.05 21.87
N GLY A 140 -16.94 29.31 22.34
CA GLY A 140 -18.11 29.69 21.52
C GLY A 140 -19.08 28.60 21.02
N SER A 141 -20.39 28.88 21.03
CA SER A 141 -21.53 27.94 20.99
C SER A 141 -22.32 27.83 19.67
N GLY A 142 -23.00 26.68 19.44
CA GLY A 142 -24.39 26.65 18.95
C GLY A 142 -24.68 26.32 17.47
N GLY A 143 -23.84 25.54 16.79
CA GLY A 143 -24.04 25.08 15.39
C GLY A 143 -23.29 23.76 15.13
N ILE A 144 -23.09 23.34 13.87
CA ILE A 144 -22.13 22.27 13.53
C ILE A 144 -20.80 22.60 14.23
N GLU A 145 -20.20 21.68 15.00
CA GLU A 145 -18.98 21.98 15.77
C GLU A 145 -17.84 22.35 14.79
N LYS A 146 -17.27 23.55 14.93
CA LYS A 146 -16.11 24.02 14.14
C LYS A 146 -14.94 24.33 15.07
N ALA A 147 -13.71 24.21 14.56
CA ALA A 147 -12.54 24.69 15.27
C ALA A 147 -12.53 26.23 15.36
N SER A 148 -11.75 26.77 16.31
CA SER A 148 -11.56 28.23 16.44
C SER A 148 -10.78 28.84 15.27
N ALA A 149 -9.94 28.04 14.62
CA ALA A 149 -9.21 28.34 13.40
C ALA A 149 -8.92 27.02 12.67
N ASN A 150 -9.02 27.03 11.34
CA ASN A 150 -8.61 25.93 10.47
C ASN A 150 -7.61 26.47 9.45
N LEU A 151 -6.56 25.70 9.16
CA LEU A 151 -5.66 26.03 8.07
C LEU A 151 -6.38 25.79 6.73
N LEU A 152 -6.37 26.80 5.86
CA LEU A 152 -7.00 26.74 4.54
C LEU A 152 -5.97 26.62 3.43
N ASP A 153 -4.86 27.36 3.56
CA ASP A 153 -3.76 27.39 2.60
C ASP A 153 -2.47 27.75 3.34
N GLU A 154 -1.33 27.40 2.75
CA GLU A 154 -0.01 27.82 3.21
C GLU A 154 0.86 28.20 2.02
N GLN A 155 1.64 29.28 2.18
CA GLN A 155 2.60 29.71 1.17
C GLN A 155 3.84 30.28 1.85
N LYS A 156 4.99 30.04 1.23
CA LYS A 156 6.29 30.52 1.70
C LYS A 156 6.85 31.57 0.77
N THR A 157 7.48 32.59 1.34
CA THR A 157 8.25 33.55 0.54
C THR A 157 9.52 32.91 0.01
N ASP A 158 10.04 33.47 -1.07
CA ASP A 158 11.43 33.28 -1.49
C ASP A 158 12.40 33.74 -0.37
N LEU A 159 13.68 33.40 -0.53
CA LEU A 159 14.71 33.98 0.32
C LEU A 159 14.84 35.49 0.06
N LEU A 160 14.30 36.29 0.97
CA LEU A 160 14.33 37.76 0.88
C LEU A 160 15.63 38.34 1.46
N LYS A 161 16.31 39.18 0.67
CA LYS A 161 17.42 40.01 1.17
C LYS A 161 16.88 41.09 2.13
N PRO A 162 17.71 41.65 3.03
CA PRO A 162 17.29 42.75 3.89
C PRO A 162 16.68 43.91 3.09
N GLY A 163 15.45 44.28 3.44
CA GLY A 163 14.68 45.34 2.75
C GLY A 163 13.95 44.90 1.48
N ALA A 164 14.11 43.65 1.03
CA ALA A 164 13.28 43.09 -0.04
C ALA A 164 11.91 42.67 0.50
N SER A 165 10.90 42.66 -0.38
CA SER A 165 9.55 42.22 -0.07
C SER A 165 9.01 41.39 -1.23
N GLN A 166 8.13 40.45 -0.93
CA GLN A 166 7.38 39.68 -1.92
C GLN A 166 5.89 39.89 -1.68
N THR A 167 5.11 39.89 -2.76
CA THR A 167 3.66 39.79 -2.70
C THR A 167 3.29 38.35 -3.00
N ILE A 168 2.47 37.77 -2.13
CA ILE A 168 1.94 36.42 -2.28
C ILE A 168 0.44 36.55 -2.53
N ASP A 169 0.00 36.02 -3.66
CA ASP A 169 -1.42 35.95 -4.02
C ASP A 169 -1.94 34.55 -3.66
N PHE A 170 -3.11 34.48 -3.05
CA PHE A 170 -3.76 33.23 -2.70
C PHE A 170 -5.25 33.27 -3.05
N THR A 171 -5.85 32.10 -3.26
CA THR A 171 -7.27 31.95 -3.55
C THR A 171 -7.81 30.83 -2.69
N ILE A 172 -8.91 31.09 -2.00
CA ILE A 172 -9.62 30.10 -1.17
C ILE A 172 -10.94 29.81 -1.87
N ALA A 173 -11.23 28.54 -2.15
CA ALA A 173 -12.54 28.19 -2.67
C ALA A 173 -13.58 28.41 -1.56
N LYS A 174 -14.72 29.00 -1.90
CA LYS A 174 -15.81 29.20 -0.93
C LYS A 174 -16.26 27.88 -0.29
N ASP A 175 -16.17 26.83 -1.08
CA ASP A 175 -16.36 25.43 -0.75
C ASP A 175 -15.49 24.95 0.44
N ASP A 176 -14.22 25.35 0.51
CA ASP A 176 -13.27 24.92 1.57
C ASP A 176 -13.69 25.39 2.98
N LEU A 177 -14.65 26.31 3.06
CA LEU A 177 -15.20 26.82 4.32
C LEU A 177 -16.36 25.95 4.85
N ALA A 178 -16.77 24.92 4.12
CA ALA A 178 -17.85 24.01 4.52
C ALA A 178 -17.44 23.12 5.70
N SER A 179 -18.42 22.65 6.45
CA SER A 179 -18.27 21.62 7.48
C SER A 179 -19.26 20.49 7.23
N TYR A 180 -18.89 19.29 7.60
CA TYR A 180 -19.72 18.11 7.39
C TYR A 180 -20.72 17.95 8.54
N ASP A 181 -22.02 18.10 8.27
CA ASP A 181 -23.06 17.89 9.26
C ASP A 181 -23.51 16.43 9.28
N TYR A 182 -22.86 15.62 10.11
CA TYR A 182 -23.21 14.21 10.24
C TYR A 182 -24.54 13.94 10.95
N GLN A 183 -25.15 14.94 11.60
CA GLN A 183 -26.32 14.73 12.45
C GLN A 183 -27.63 15.06 11.73
N LYS A 184 -27.70 16.23 11.07
CA LYS A 184 -28.95 16.73 10.49
C LYS A 184 -28.94 16.64 8.96
N ALA A 185 -28.01 17.36 8.30
CA ALA A 185 -27.98 17.38 6.85
C ALA A 185 -27.46 16.07 6.25
N LYS A 186 -26.55 15.38 6.95
CA LYS A 186 -25.80 14.22 6.45
C LYS A 186 -25.10 14.53 5.13
N ALA A 187 -24.50 15.70 5.06
CA ALA A 187 -23.88 16.29 3.89
C ALA A 187 -22.86 17.36 4.32
N TRP A 188 -22.04 17.82 3.37
CA TRP A 188 -21.27 19.05 3.55
C TRP A 188 -22.22 20.26 3.56
N VAL A 189 -21.97 21.20 4.47
CA VAL A 189 -22.79 22.40 4.65
C VAL A 189 -21.88 23.62 4.82
N LEU A 190 -22.08 24.63 3.99
CA LEU A 190 -21.55 25.96 4.21
C LEU A 190 -22.67 26.84 4.79
N GLU A 191 -22.65 27.08 6.10
CA GLU A 191 -23.68 27.86 6.78
C GLU A 191 -23.65 29.34 6.36
N ALA A 192 -24.83 29.98 6.30
CA ALA A 192 -24.90 31.44 6.16
C ALA A 192 -24.25 32.12 7.37
N GLY A 193 -23.48 33.18 7.13
CA GLY A 193 -22.85 33.94 8.20
C GLY A 193 -21.60 34.67 7.75
N ASP A 194 -20.98 35.35 8.71
CA ASP A 194 -19.72 36.05 8.53
C ASP A 194 -18.56 35.11 8.88
N TYR A 195 -17.65 34.93 7.93
CA TYR A 195 -16.43 34.13 8.06
C TYR A 195 -15.23 35.07 8.13
N THR A 196 -14.50 35.04 9.25
CA THR A 196 -13.23 35.77 9.36
C THR A 196 -12.13 34.93 8.75
N ILE A 197 -11.56 35.42 7.64
CA ILE A 197 -10.35 34.87 7.02
C ILE A 197 -9.18 35.70 7.51
N SER A 198 -8.17 35.06 8.10
CA SER A 198 -7.02 35.75 8.66
C SER A 198 -5.71 35.19 8.11
N ILE A 199 -4.74 36.08 7.92
CA ILE A 199 -3.34 35.68 7.76
C ILE A 199 -2.68 35.75 9.13
N ASN A 200 -1.91 34.71 9.46
CA ASN A 200 -1.39 34.54 10.80
C ASN A 200 0.12 34.25 10.79
N ALA A 201 0.81 34.63 11.86
CA ALA A 201 2.20 34.21 12.08
C ALA A 201 2.26 32.79 12.66
N ASP A 202 1.24 32.40 13.42
CA ASP A 202 1.01 31.07 14.00
C ASP A 202 -0.49 30.90 14.29
N SER A 203 -0.95 29.73 14.75
CA SER A 203 -2.38 29.49 15.01
C SER A 203 -3.02 30.39 16.07
N HIS A 204 -2.24 31.17 16.82
CA HIS A 204 -2.69 32.06 17.89
C HIS A 204 -2.47 33.56 17.60
N THR A 205 -1.65 33.89 16.60
CA THR A 205 -1.21 35.26 16.31
C THR A 205 -1.69 35.72 14.93
N VAL A 206 -2.80 36.47 14.91
CA VAL A 206 -3.35 37.10 13.70
C VAL A 206 -2.51 38.32 13.29
N LEU A 207 -2.13 38.39 12.02
CA LEU A 207 -1.42 39.53 11.42
C LEU A 207 -2.38 40.51 10.74
N ASP A 208 -3.35 39.98 9.98
CA ASP A 208 -4.42 40.74 9.34
C ASP A 208 -5.64 39.84 9.11
N SER A 209 -6.82 40.42 8.91
CA SER A 209 -8.04 39.64 8.65
C SER A 209 -9.07 40.39 7.83
N LYS A 210 -9.92 39.63 7.15
CA LYS A 210 -11.10 40.12 6.44
C LYS A 210 -12.31 39.26 6.75
N VAL A 211 -13.47 39.90 6.75
CA VAL A 211 -14.76 39.21 6.87
C VAL A 211 -15.29 38.93 5.47
N VAL A 212 -15.67 37.69 5.23
CA VAL A 212 -16.39 37.24 4.03
C VAL A 212 -17.78 36.79 4.47
N THR A 213 -18.82 37.44 3.95
CA THR A 213 -20.20 37.08 4.27
C THR A 213 -20.73 36.03 3.29
N VAL A 214 -21.19 34.91 3.81
CA VAL A 214 -21.98 33.91 3.09
C VAL A 214 -23.46 34.25 3.30
N PRO A 215 -24.18 34.72 2.26
CA PRO A 215 -25.53 35.27 2.44
C PRO A 215 -26.59 34.20 2.72
N GLU A 216 -26.38 32.97 2.26
CA GLU A 216 -27.32 31.86 2.40
C GLU A 216 -26.57 30.54 2.60
N THR A 217 -27.17 29.63 3.38
CA THR A 217 -26.61 28.31 3.64
C THR A 217 -26.63 27.49 2.36
N ILE A 218 -25.50 26.89 2.02
CA ILE A 218 -25.36 25.94 0.91
C ILE A 218 -25.24 24.55 1.51
N VAL A 219 -26.11 23.63 1.05
CA VAL A 219 -26.00 22.20 1.35
C VAL A 219 -25.51 21.52 0.07
N TYR A 220 -24.42 20.77 0.16
CA TYR A 220 -23.87 20.02 -0.96
C TYR A 220 -24.50 18.62 -0.97
N ASP A 221 -25.74 18.54 -1.47
CA ASP A 221 -26.51 17.31 -1.63
C ASP A 221 -27.05 17.15 -3.06
N GLY A 222 -27.51 15.94 -3.38
CA GLY A 222 -28.07 15.61 -4.69
C GLY A 222 -27.08 15.89 -5.83
N ASP A 223 -27.42 16.84 -6.70
CA ASP A 223 -26.60 17.25 -7.85
C ASP A 223 -25.52 18.30 -7.49
N THR A 224 -25.54 18.84 -6.27
CA THR A 224 -24.56 19.85 -5.81
C THR A 224 -23.49 19.14 -4.99
N THR A 225 -22.27 19.03 -5.54
CA THR A 225 -21.18 18.28 -4.92
C THR A 225 -20.13 19.19 -4.28
N HIS A 226 -19.40 18.66 -3.31
CA HIS A 226 -18.33 19.36 -2.58
C HIS A 226 -16.96 18.98 -3.15
N ASN A 227 -16.06 19.95 -3.29
CA ASN A 227 -14.68 19.77 -3.69
C ASN A 227 -14.48 18.86 -4.91
N GLY A 228 -15.31 19.05 -5.93
CA GLY A 228 -15.24 18.28 -7.18
C GLY A 228 -15.59 16.80 -7.03
N ASP A 229 -16.25 16.39 -5.94
CA ASP A 229 -16.85 15.07 -5.80
C ASP A 229 -17.71 14.73 -7.03
N LEU A 230 -17.62 13.50 -7.50
CA LEU A 230 -18.46 12.96 -8.58
C LEU A 230 -19.88 12.66 -8.10
N LYS A 231 -20.07 12.49 -6.79
CA LYS A 231 -21.35 12.25 -6.13
C LYS A 231 -21.36 12.96 -4.77
N ALA A 232 -22.46 13.63 -4.44
CA ALA A 232 -22.60 14.26 -3.14
C ALA A 232 -22.48 13.25 -2.00
N ALA A 233 -21.64 13.59 -1.01
CA ALA A 233 -21.36 12.75 0.15
C ALA A 233 -22.59 12.57 1.05
N THR A 234 -22.75 11.35 1.57
CA THR A 234 -23.69 11.00 2.64
C THR A 234 -22.98 10.34 3.82
N ASN A 235 -23.68 10.12 4.95
CA ASN A 235 -23.07 9.40 6.07
C ASN A 235 -22.79 7.94 5.67
N GLU A 236 -21.52 7.56 5.78
CA GLU A 236 -21.01 6.25 5.41
C GLU A 236 -20.47 5.45 6.62
N PHE A 237 -20.26 6.11 7.77
CA PHE A 237 -19.58 5.57 8.94
C PHE A 237 -20.41 5.67 10.24
N ASP A 238 -21.74 5.71 10.13
CA ASP A 238 -22.65 5.73 11.29
C ASP A 238 -22.40 4.52 12.24
N ASP A 239 -21.92 3.38 11.73
CA ASP A 239 -21.55 2.18 12.50
C ASP A 239 -20.23 2.33 13.29
N ALA A 240 -19.35 3.24 12.86
CA ALA A 240 -18.08 3.54 13.51
C ALA A 240 -18.26 4.43 14.75
N LEU A 241 -19.38 5.14 14.89
CA LEU A 241 -19.65 6.02 16.01
C LEU A 241 -19.58 5.28 17.36
N GLY A 242 -20.12 4.07 17.42
CA GLY A 242 -20.15 3.26 18.63
C GLY A 242 -20.87 3.93 19.81
N ASN A 243 -20.66 3.40 21.02
CA ASN A 243 -21.26 3.92 22.25
C ASN A 243 -20.17 4.53 23.14
N VAL A 244 -19.56 5.62 22.68
CA VAL A 244 -18.54 6.38 23.43
C VAL A 244 -19.02 7.79 23.70
N THR A 245 -18.66 8.33 24.86
CA THR A 245 -18.91 9.75 25.16
C THR A 245 -17.88 10.59 24.41
N TYR A 246 -18.30 11.22 23.33
CA TYR A 246 -17.44 12.15 22.59
C TYR A 246 -17.20 13.42 23.40
N LEU A 247 -15.94 13.84 23.47
CA LEU A 247 -15.57 15.14 24.02
C LEU A 247 -16.23 16.23 23.17
N SER A 248 -17.07 17.06 23.78
CA SER A 248 -17.74 18.15 23.08
C SER A 248 -17.11 19.46 23.48
N ARG A 249 -17.02 20.40 22.54
CA ARG A 249 -16.57 21.76 22.84
C ARG A 249 -17.62 22.57 23.61
N ALA A 250 -18.86 22.07 23.68
CA ALA A 250 -19.96 22.72 24.37
C ALA A 250 -19.63 23.03 25.84
N GLY A 251 -19.93 24.26 26.25
CA GLY A 251 -19.71 24.71 27.63
C GLY A 251 -18.25 24.68 28.08
N HIS A 252 -17.30 24.90 27.16
CA HIS A 252 -15.85 24.81 27.43
C HIS A 252 -15.40 23.41 27.84
N PHE A 253 -15.78 22.41 27.05
CA PHE A 253 -15.59 21.01 27.41
C PHE A 253 -16.26 20.65 28.73
N ALA A 254 -17.51 21.11 28.92
CA ALA A 254 -18.27 20.84 30.13
C ALA A 254 -18.40 19.34 30.42
N ASN A 255 -18.30 18.49 29.39
CA ASN A 255 -18.32 17.04 29.52
C ASN A 255 -16.93 16.39 29.62
N TYR A 256 -15.85 17.15 29.83
CA TYR A 256 -14.47 16.62 29.86
C TYR A 256 -14.31 15.47 30.85
N GLU A 257 -14.77 15.64 32.10
CA GLU A 257 -14.68 14.60 33.12
C GLU A 257 -15.41 13.31 32.69
N GLN A 258 -16.56 13.45 32.02
CA GLN A 258 -17.33 12.30 31.53
C GLN A 258 -16.67 11.64 30.32
N ALA A 259 -16.14 12.42 29.37
CA ALA A 259 -15.51 11.94 28.14
C ALA A 259 -14.14 11.30 28.39
N THR A 260 -13.43 11.73 29.44
CA THR A 260 -12.10 11.22 29.83
C THR A 260 -12.15 10.22 30.99
N ALA A 261 -13.33 9.94 31.53
CA ALA A 261 -13.51 8.93 32.56
C ALA A 261 -12.94 7.58 32.12
N LYS A 262 -12.32 6.85 33.06
CA LYS A 262 -11.76 5.53 32.77
C LYS A 262 -12.85 4.60 32.23
N GLY A 263 -12.64 4.09 31.02
CA GLY A 263 -13.50 3.08 30.40
C GLY A 263 -13.25 1.66 30.92
N SER A 264 -13.97 0.70 30.35
CA SER A 264 -13.70 -0.73 30.55
C SER A 264 -12.48 -1.16 29.76
N ASP A 265 -11.60 -1.95 30.39
CA ASP A 265 -10.48 -2.63 29.72
C ASP A 265 -10.93 -3.93 29.02
N VAL A 266 -12.22 -4.27 29.08
CA VAL A 266 -12.83 -5.48 28.51
C VAL A 266 -13.92 -5.11 27.52
N LEU A 267 -13.80 -5.63 26.29
CA LEU A 267 -14.83 -5.50 25.25
C LEU A 267 -16.02 -6.44 25.58
N PRO A 268 -17.27 -5.93 25.59
CA PRO A 268 -18.47 -6.76 25.75
C PRO A 268 -18.57 -7.90 24.73
N GLU A 269 -19.10 -9.06 25.16
CA GLU A 269 -19.23 -10.26 24.32
C GLU A 269 -20.01 -9.99 23.02
N GLU A 270 -21.10 -9.23 23.12
CA GLU A 270 -21.97 -8.85 22.01
C GLU A 270 -21.23 -8.03 20.95
N LEU A 271 -20.29 -7.16 21.35
CA LEU A 271 -19.46 -6.40 20.43
C LEU A 271 -18.34 -7.27 19.87
N ARG A 272 -17.74 -8.14 20.69
CA ARG A 272 -16.70 -9.08 20.26
C ARG A 272 -17.20 -10.02 19.16
N ALA A 273 -18.45 -10.50 19.27
CA ALA A 273 -19.05 -11.40 18.29
C ALA A 273 -19.26 -10.74 16.91
N GLN A 274 -19.27 -9.41 16.84
CA GLN A 274 -19.45 -8.66 15.59
C GLN A 274 -18.13 -8.43 14.83
N TYR A 275 -16.96 -8.66 15.45
CA TYR A 275 -15.69 -8.49 14.76
C TYR A 275 -15.49 -9.57 13.73
N HIS A 276 -15.22 -9.16 12.50
CA HIS A 276 -14.85 -10.05 11.42
C HIS A 276 -13.37 -10.37 11.53
N ILE A 277 -13.07 -11.61 11.93
CA ILE A 277 -11.71 -12.17 11.98
C ILE A 277 -11.70 -13.47 11.17
N ASN A 278 -10.54 -13.89 10.68
CA ASN A 278 -10.44 -15.06 9.79
C ASN A 278 -10.99 -16.36 10.41
N LYS A 279 -11.07 -16.43 11.74
CA LYS A 279 -11.62 -17.59 12.47
C LYS A 279 -13.15 -17.69 12.42
N ASN A 280 -13.87 -16.56 12.40
CA ASN A 280 -15.34 -16.52 12.44
C ASN A 280 -15.98 -15.98 11.16
N PHE A 281 -15.18 -15.42 10.25
CA PHE A 281 -15.65 -14.90 8.98
C PHE A 281 -16.14 -16.03 8.07
N ASP A 282 -17.38 -15.92 7.58
CA ASP A 282 -17.92 -16.80 6.56
C ASP A 282 -17.38 -16.39 5.19
N ARG A 283 -16.62 -17.29 4.56
CA ARG A 283 -15.99 -17.07 3.25
C ARG A 283 -17.01 -16.93 2.11
N GLY A 284 -18.26 -17.35 2.34
CA GLY A 284 -19.37 -17.16 1.42
C GLY A 284 -20.08 -15.81 1.55
N THR A 285 -19.73 -14.96 2.54
CA THR A 285 -20.46 -13.72 2.89
C THR A 285 -20.74 -12.82 1.68
N TYR A 286 -19.78 -12.73 0.76
CA TYR A 286 -19.83 -11.83 -0.40
C TYR A 286 -20.03 -12.55 -1.73
N LEU A 287 -20.42 -13.83 -1.73
CA LEU A 287 -20.75 -14.50 -2.99
C LEU A 287 -22.12 -14.06 -3.47
N ASP A 288 -22.20 -13.68 -4.74
CA ASP A 288 -23.45 -13.31 -5.40
C ASP A 288 -23.98 -14.50 -6.20
N PRO A 289 -25.12 -15.12 -5.78
CA PRO A 289 -25.68 -16.28 -6.48
C PRO A 289 -26.21 -15.94 -7.89
N ASP A 290 -26.44 -14.67 -8.20
CA ASP A 290 -26.90 -14.20 -9.51
C ASP A 290 -25.76 -13.74 -10.42
N ALA A 291 -24.51 -13.81 -9.95
CA ALA A 291 -23.34 -13.42 -10.73
C ALA A 291 -23.14 -14.32 -11.96
N THR A 292 -22.72 -13.72 -13.06
CA THR A 292 -22.42 -14.40 -14.32
C THR A 292 -20.93 -14.46 -14.56
N MET A 293 -20.43 -15.63 -14.98
CA MET A 293 -19.00 -15.82 -15.21
C MET A 293 -18.52 -14.87 -16.31
N PRO A 294 -17.54 -14.00 -16.06
CA PRO A 294 -17.00 -13.12 -17.10
C PRO A 294 -16.18 -13.93 -18.12
N THR A 295 -16.01 -13.36 -19.31
CA THR A 295 -15.11 -13.92 -20.32
C THR A 295 -13.67 -13.92 -19.82
N THR A 296 -12.97 -15.04 -19.98
CA THR A 296 -11.54 -15.20 -19.63
C THR A 296 -10.81 -15.98 -20.72
N GLY A 297 -9.51 -15.74 -20.88
CA GLY A 297 -8.66 -16.43 -21.83
C GLY A 297 -8.95 -16.16 -23.32
N ALA A 298 -9.67 -15.09 -23.64
CA ALA A 298 -9.88 -14.63 -25.01
C ALA A 298 -8.56 -14.28 -25.71
N LYS A 299 -8.65 -14.02 -27.03
CA LYS A 299 -7.52 -13.67 -27.89
C LYS A 299 -7.91 -12.45 -28.73
N ASN A 300 -8.16 -11.34 -28.04
CA ASN A 300 -8.61 -10.09 -28.65
C ASN A 300 -7.48 -9.31 -29.34
N GLY A 301 -6.22 -9.67 -29.07
CA GLY A 301 -5.03 -9.04 -29.63
C GLY A 301 -4.66 -7.72 -28.97
N VAL A 302 -5.27 -7.38 -27.83
CA VAL A 302 -5.01 -6.14 -27.09
C VAL A 302 -3.87 -6.38 -26.11
N ARG A 303 -2.89 -5.48 -26.08
CA ARG A 303 -1.76 -5.56 -25.15
C ARG A 303 -1.78 -4.37 -24.20
N LEU A 304 -1.20 -4.54 -23.01
CA LEU A 304 -1.25 -3.51 -21.96
C LEU A 304 -0.65 -2.18 -22.42
N ALA A 305 0.43 -2.25 -23.20
CA ALA A 305 1.09 -1.07 -23.77
C ALA A 305 0.16 -0.24 -24.67
N ASP A 306 -0.82 -0.86 -25.32
CA ASP A 306 -1.78 -0.19 -26.21
C ASP A 306 -2.75 0.71 -25.43
N LEU A 307 -2.91 0.46 -24.12
CA LEU A 307 -3.84 1.20 -23.26
C LEU A 307 -3.19 2.29 -22.40
N ARG A 308 -1.87 2.49 -22.52
CA ARG A 308 -1.20 3.60 -21.85
C ARG A 308 -1.82 4.94 -22.24
N GLY A 309 -2.12 5.78 -21.24
CA GLY A 309 -2.70 7.10 -21.44
C GLY A 309 -4.17 7.11 -21.86
N LYS A 310 -4.81 5.94 -22.01
CA LYS A 310 -6.25 5.86 -22.22
C LYS A 310 -6.99 6.09 -20.91
N SER A 311 -8.20 6.62 -21.04
CA SER A 311 -9.11 6.76 -19.90
C SER A 311 -9.45 5.40 -19.29
N ALA A 312 -9.71 5.36 -17.99
CA ALA A 312 -10.03 4.12 -17.27
C ALA A 312 -11.35 3.46 -17.73
N ASP A 313 -12.24 4.22 -18.36
CA ASP A 313 -13.52 3.79 -18.94
C ASP A 313 -13.43 3.44 -20.43
N ASP A 314 -12.25 3.49 -21.05
CA ASP A 314 -12.08 3.09 -22.46
C ASP A 314 -12.51 1.61 -22.65
N PRO A 315 -13.37 1.30 -23.63
CA PRO A 315 -13.92 -0.05 -23.82
C PRO A 315 -12.86 -1.09 -24.22
N GLU A 316 -11.65 -0.69 -24.60
CA GLU A 316 -10.55 -1.64 -24.83
C GLU A 316 -10.02 -2.27 -23.55
N TRP A 317 -10.24 -1.66 -22.37
CA TRP A 317 -9.93 -2.31 -21.10
C TRP A 317 -10.68 -3.62 -20.93
N ASP A 318 -11.95 -3.69 -21.35
CA ASP A 318 -12.73 -4.93 -21.25
C ASP A 318 -12.15 -6.03 -22.15
N LYS A 319 -11.76 -5.67 -23.36
CA LYS A 319 -11.12 -6.59 -24.31
C LYS A 319 -9.77 -7.09 -23.79
N LEU A 320 -8.98 -6.24 -23.13
CA LEU A 320 -7.73 -6.62 -22.50
C LEU A 320 -7.98 -7.61 -21.35
N LEU A 321 -8.94 -7.29 -20.47
CA LEU A 321 -9.28 -8.12 -19.32
C LEU A 321 -9.83 -9.50 -19.73
N ASP A 322 -10.54 -9.59 -20.86
CA ASP A 322 -11.01 -10.86 -21.42
C ASP A 322 -9.86 -11.82 -21.77
N GLU A 323 -8.65 -11.31 -22.04
CA GLU A 323 -7.49 -12.14 -22.36
C GLU A 323 -6.86 -12.80 -21.14
N LEU A 324 -7.11 -12.26 -19.94
CA LEU A 324 -6.59 -12.80 -18.69
C LEU A 324 -7.22 -14.15 -18.39
N SER A 325 -6.40 -15.09 -17.94
CA SER A 325 -6.87 -16.32 -17.31
C SER A 325 -7.22 -16.07 -15.83
N VAL A 326 -8.11 -16.89 -15.27
CA VAL A 326 -8.40 -16.87 -13.81
C VAL A 326 -7.11 -17.01 -13.00
N LYS A 327 -6.17 -17.84 -13.46
CA LYS A 327 -4.88 -18.00 -12.77
C LYS A 327 -4.06 -16.70 -12.75
N GLU A 328 -3.98 -15.97 -13.85
CA GLU A 328 -3.29 -14.67 -13.90
C GLU A 328 -3.99 -13.65 -12.99
N MET A 329 -5.33 -13.69 -12.91
CA MET A 329 -6.07 -12.83 -11.99
C MET A 329 -5.76 -13.15 -10.52
N VAL A 330 -5.67 -14.42 -10.15
CA VAL A 330 -5.23 -14.85 -8.81
C VAL A 330 -3.79 -14.38 -8.53
N ASP A 331 -2.87 -14.57 -9.49
CA ASP A 331 -1.47 -14.15 -9.31
C ASP A 331 -1.34 -12.62 -9.15
N LEU A 332 -2.17 -11.83 -9.83
CA LEU A 332 -2.17 -10.37 -9.71
C LEU A 332 -2.74 -9.87 -8.39
N THR A 333 -3.80 -10.51 -7.91
CA THR A 333 -4.55 -10.07 -6.72
C THR A 333 -3.99 -10.64 -5.41
N SER A 334 -3.30 -11.77 -5.43
CA SER A 334 -2.84 -12.45 -4.21
C SER A 334 -1.36 -12.23 -3.88
N LEU A 335 -0.53 -11.80 -4.83
CA LEU A 335 0.94 -11.74 -4.70
C LEU A 335 1.48 -10.30 -4.77
N ALA A 336 0.88 -9.34 -4.08
CA ALA A 336 1.28 -7.93 -4.22
C ALA A 336 2.42 -7.49 -3.29
N GLY A 337 3.11 -8.42 -2.61
CA GLY A 337 4.18 -8.07 -1.68
C GLY A 337 5.43 -7.56 -2.36
N TYR A 338 5.64 -6.24 -2.35
CA TYR A 338 6.78 -5.52 -2.96
C TYR A 338 6.89 -5.69 -4.49
N GLN A 339 5.79 -6.09 -5.13
CA GLN A 339 5.74 -6.33 -6.57
C GLN A 339 4.30 -6.42 -7.07
N THR A 340 4.11 -6.33 -8.39
CA THR A 340 2.90 -6.86 -9.05
C THR A 340 3.26 -7.88 -10.12
N SER A 341 2.61 -9.04 -10.06
CA SER A 341 2.93 -10.22 -10.88
C SER A 341 2.86 -9.95 -12.38
N ALA A 342 3.61 -10.69 -13.19
CA ALA A 342 3.46 -10.65 -14.66
C ALA A 342 2.14 -11.29 -15.11
N ALA A 343 1.57 -10.80 -16.21
CA ALA A 343 0.45 -11.41 -16.92
C ALA A 343 0.78 -11.47 -18.42
N PRO A 344 1.47 -12.54 -18.88
CA PRO A 344 1.98 -12.63 -20.25
C PRO A 344 0.90 -12.58 -21.33
N SER A 345 -0.34 -13.02 -21.03
CA SER A 345 -1.46 -12.96 -21.97
C SER A 345 -1.66 -11.54 -22.54
N VAL A 346 -1.49 -10.53 -21.69
CA VAL A 346 -1.70 -9.11 -21.99
C VAL A 346 -0.40 -8.31 -22.12
N GLY A 347 0.77 -8.96 -22.10
CA GLY A 347 2.05 -8.26 -22.14
C GLY A 347 2.37 -7.46 -20.86
N LYS A 348 1.74 -7.79 -19.74
CA LYS A 348 2.10 -7.22 -18.42
C LYS A 348 3.38 -7.89 -17.92
N VAL A 349 4.42 -7.11 -17.67
CA VAL A 349 5.66 -7.56 -17.02
C VAL A 349 5.53 -7.50 -15.50
N GLN A 350 6.41 -8.20 -14.80
CA GLN A 350 6.54 -8.02 -13.36
C GLN A 350 7.12 -6.62 -13.09
N VAL A 351 6.56 -5.89 -12.12
CA VAL A 351 7.14 -4.64 -11.65
C VAL A 351 7.39 -4.71 -10.15
N ILE A 352 8.38 -3.98 -9.67
CA ILE A 352 8.81 -3.97 -8.27
C ILE A 352 8.31 -2.69 -7.61
N ASP A 353 7.83 -2.85 -6.38
CA ASP A 353 7.41 -1.76 -5.50
C ASP A 353 8.28 -1.78 -4.24
N ALA A 354 8.53 -0.63 -3.63
CA ALA A 354 9.42 -0.56 -2.48
C ALA A 354 8.98 0.46 -1.44
N ASP A 355 9.31 0.16 -0.17
CA ASP A 355 9.41 1.17 0.86
C ASP A 355 10.51 2.17 0.50
N GLY A 356 10.55 3.37 1.07
CA GLY A 356 9.60 3.98 1.98
C GLY A 356 9.76 5.51 1.96
N PRO A 357 9.05 6.23 2.86
CA PRO A 357 9.01 7.68 2.82
C PRO A 357 10.41 8.32 2.93
N ALA A 358 11.21 7.97 3.94
CA ALA A 358 12.51 8.62 4.13
C ALA A 358 13.61 8.14 3.17
N ALA A 359 13.51 6.93 2.62
CA ALA A 359 14.49 6.33 1.72
C ALA A 359 13.88 5.17 0.96
N ILE A 360 14.31 4.93 -0.28
CA ILE A 360 13.95 3.72 -1.02
C ILE A 360 14.75 2.54 -0.46
N ASN A 361 14.06 1.46 -0.11
CA ASN A 361 14.59 0.25 0.49
C ASN A 361 14.02 -0.98 -0.22
N ASN A 362 14.88 -1.70 -0.94
CA ASN A 362 14.51 -2.98 -1.53
C ASN A 362 14.74 -4.10 -0.50
N ASN A 363 13.65 -4.62 0.06
CA ASN A 363 13.68 -5.62 1.12
C ASN A 363 14.24 -6.99 0.68
N PHE A 364 14.36 -7.25 -0.62
CA PHE A 364 14.83 -8.54 -1.16
C PHE A 364 16.29 -8.52 -1.60
N THR A 365 16.75 -7.46 -2.25
CA THR A 365 18.15 -7.34 -2.66
C THR A 365 19.03 -6.73 -1.57
N GLY A 366 18.43 -5.97 -0.65
CA GLY A 366 19.14 -5.18 0.37
C GLY A 366 19.69 -3.87 -0.15
N ASP A 367 19.42 -3.51 -1.42
CA ASP A 367 19.78 -2.21 -1.98
C ASP A 367 18.90 -1.11 -1.38
N GLY A 368 19.48 0.09 -1.25
CA GLY A 368 18.76 1.27 -0.78
C GLY A 368 19.28 2.55 -1.40
N SER A 369 18.44 3.59 -1.38
CA SER A 369 18.84 4.95 -1.75
C SER A 369 19.52 5.67 -0.58
N ILE A 370 20.00 6.88 -0.84
CA ILE A 370 20.25 7.83 0.26
C ILE A 370 18.92 8.17 0.96
N GLY A 371 18.98 8.40 2.27
CA GLY A 371 17.84 8.83 3.07
C GLY A 371 17.75 10.35 3.22
N PHE A 372 16.53 10.85 3.19
CA PHE A 372 16.12 12.20 3.54
C PHE A 372 15.77 12.31 5.03
N GLY A 373 15.50 13.53 5.47
CA GLY A 373 14.81 13.79 6.72
C GLY A 373 13.45 13.08 6.79
N VAL A 374 12.98 12.81 8.00
CA VAL A 374 11.66 12.20 8.20
C VAL A 374 10.55 13.19 7.81
N ALA A 375 9.34 12.69 7.51
CA ALA A 375 8.24 13.51 6.99
C ALA A 375 7.88 14.69 7.90
N THR A 376 8.02 14.53 9.22
CA THR A 376 7.82 15.65 10.17
C THR A 376 8.79 16.80 9.92
N LEU A 377 10.07 16.52 9.63
CA LEU A 377 11.06 17.57 9.29
C LEU A 377 10.73 18.21 7.94
N ILE A 378 10.23 17.41 6.99
CA ILE A 378 9.79 17.90 5.68
C ILE A 378 8.59 18.86 5.86
N ALA A 379 7.58 18.50 6.65
CA ALA A 379 6.44 19.38 6.93
C ALA A 379 6.84 20.66 7.68
N MET A 380 7.86 20.61 8.55
CA MET A 380 8.39 21.79 9.25
C MET A 380 9.01 22.83 8.30
N THR A 381 9.23 22.50 7.03
CA THR A 381 9.64 23.51 6.03
C THR A 381 8.49 24.44 5.68
N TRP A 382 7.22 24.02 5.75
CA TRP A 382 6.08 24.79 5.21
C TRP A 382 6.36 25.26 3.78
N ASN A 383 6.89 24.36 2.94
CA ASN A 383 7.35 24.68 1.60
C ASN A 383 6.97 23.55 0.63
N PRO A 384 5.79 23.62 -0.02
CA PRO A 384 5.30 22.56 -0.88
C PRO A 384 6.16 22.40 -2.14
N ASP A 385 6.79 23.47 -2.64
CA ASP A 385 7.72 23.38 -3.77
C ASP A 385 8.93 22.51 -3.42
N LEU A 386 9.48 22.68 -2.22
CA LEU A 386 10.59 21.84 -1.75
C LEU A 386 10.16 20.39 -1.50
N VAL A 387 8.90 20.16 -1.13
CA VAL A 387 8.33 18.81 -1.00
C VAL A 387 8.10 18.16 -2.37
N HIS A 388 7.71 18.95 -3.39
CA HIS A 388 7.63 18.50 -4.77
C HIS A 388 9.01 18.04 -5.27
N ASP A 389 10.05 18.84 -5.06
CA ASP A 389 11.43 18.48 -5.41
C ASP A 389 11.89 17.20 -4.70
N TYR A 390 11.50 17.02 -3.43
CA TYR A 390 11.73 15.79 -2.70
C TYR A 390 11.01 14.60 -3.34
N GLY A 391 9.74 14.75 -3.71
CA GLY A 391 8.98 13.74 -4.44
C GLY A 391 9.64 13.36 -5.76
N GLU A 392 10.07 14.35 -6.54
CA GLU A 392 10.79 14.15 -7.81
C GLU A 392 12.09 13.37 -7.59
N MET A 393 12.87 13.74 -6.57
CA MET A 393 14.11 13.03 -6.26
C MET A 393 13.86 11.58 -5.83
N MET A 394 12.81 11.33 -5.04
CA MET A 394 12.40 9.97 -4.65
C MET A 394 11.99 9.15 -5.88
N GLY A 395 11.19 9.71 -6.78
CA GLY A 395 10.81 9.06 -8.04
C GLY A 395 12.01 8.76 -8.94
N LYS A 396 12.96 9.69 -9.03
CA LYS A 396 14.18 9.53 -9.83
C LYS A 396 15.05 8.39 -9.29
N MET A 397 15.27 8.36 -7.98
CA MET A 397 16.01 7.28 -7.32
C MET A 397 15.32 5.93 -7.50
N ALA A 398 13.99 5.88 -7.31
CA ALA A 398 13.21 4.66 -7.53
C ALA A 398 13.37 4.13 -8.97
N ARG A 399 13.28 5.01 -9.97
CA ARG A 399 13.45 4.64 -11.39
C ARG A 399 14.85 4.12 -11.70
N GLU A 400 15.91 4.75 -11.18
CA GLU A 400 17.29 4.25 -11.34
C GLU A 400 17.47 2.85 -10.72
N MET A 401 16.73 2.59 -9.63
CA MET A 401 16.70 1.30 -8.93
C MET A 401 15.73 0.28 -9.56
N GLY A 402 15.05 0.60 -10.66
CA GLY A 402 14.11 -0.31 -11.33
C GLY A 402 12.76 -0.49 -10.60
N ILE A 403 12.38 0.47 -9.75
CA ILE A 403 11.16 0.45 -8.94
C ILE A 403 10.07 1.28 -9.64
N ALA A 404 8.89 0.70 -9.77
CA ALA A 404 7.73 1.32 -10.41
C ALA A 404 6.77 1.96 -9.40
N GLY A 405 6.67 1.39 -8.20
CA GLY A 405 5.82 1.87 -7.13
C GLY A 405 6.55 2.26 -5.85
N TRP A 406 6.21 3.40 -5.29
CA TRP A 406 6.76 3.92 -4.04
C TRP A 406 5.73 3.81 -2.92
N TYR A 407 6.01 3.03 -1.87
CA TYR A 407 5.14 2.89 -0.70
C TYR A 407 5.19 4.14 0.20
N ALA A 408 4.77 5.28 -0.34
CA ALA A 408 4.68 6.58 0.30
C ALA A 408 3.83 7.53 -0.57
N PRO A 409 3.48 8.73 -0.09
CA PRO A 409 3.77 9.28 1.23
C PRO A 409 2.91 8.65 2.35
N GLY A 410 3.42 8.68 3.58
CA GLY A 410 2.63 8.44 4.78
C GLY A 410 1.93 9.74 5.20
N VAL A 411 0.61 9.73 5.33
CA VAL A 411 -0.19 10.97 5.47
C VAL A 411 -1.14 10.95 6.67
N ASN A 412 -1.05 9.94 7.52
CA ASN A 412 -1.95 9.83 8.66
C ASN A 412 -1.73 10.95 9.68
N ILE A 413 -2.81 11.33 10.36
CA ILE A 413 -2.81 12.48 11.27
C ILE A 413 -2.08 12.18 12.57
N HIS A 414 -1.26 13.13 13.05
CA HIS A 414 -0.67 13.12 14.40
C HIS A 414 -1.75 13.35 15.47
N ARG A 415 -2.68 12.42 15.63
CA ARG A 415 -3.77 12.49 16.62
C ARG A 415 -3.25 12.62 18.05
N SER A 416 -2.08 12.04 18.31
CA SER A 416 -1.42 12.04 19.62
C SER A 416 0.09 12.20 19.44
N PRO A 417 0.78 12.94 20.33
CA PRO A 417 2.23 13.02 20.30
C PRO A 417 2.92 11.68 20.61
N PHE A 418 2.18 10.70 21.13
CA PHE A 418 2.67 9.35 21.43
C PHE A 418 2.56 8.38 20.24
N GLY A 419 2.15 8.86 19.05
CA GLY A 419 2.04 8.05 17.85
C GLY A 419 3.41 7.51 17.42
N GLY A 420 3.58 6.19 17.44
CA GLY A 420 4.87 5.54 17.19
C GLY A 420 5.39 5.69 15.76
N ARG A 421 4.54 6.11 14.81
CA ARG A 421 4.88 6.36 13.41
C ARG A 421 4.73 7.83 12.99
N ASN A 422 4.52 8.76 13.92
CA ASN A 422 4.42 10.20 13.58
C ASN A 422 5.64 10.70 12.79
N TYR A 423 6.83 10.14 13.02
CA TYR A 423 8.03 10.54 12.28
C TYR A 423 7.85 10.45 10.75
N GLU A 424 7.09 9.48 10.24
CA GLU A 424 6.85 9.27 8.80
C GLU A 424 5.53 9.89 8.29
N PHE A 425 4.84 10.66 9.13
CA PHE A 425 3.69 11.48 8.74
C PHE A 425 3.99 12.97 8.88
N TYR A 426 3.14 13.81 8.29
CA TYR A 426 3.40 15.24 8.14
C TYR A 426 2.91 16.06 9.35
N SER A 427 1.62 15.99 9.70
CA SER A 427 1.02 16.95 10.65
C SER A 427 -0.15 16.37 11.46
N GLU A 428 -0.54 17.09 12.50
CA GLU A 428 -1.84 16.96 13.17
C GLU A 428 -2.99 17.60 12.39
N ASP A 429 -2.66 18.47 11.43
CA ASP A 429 -3.60 19.16 10.55
C ASP A 429 -3.78 18.39 9.23
N GLY A 430 -5.04 18.14 8.87
CA GLY A 430 -5.41 17.40 7.66
C GLY A 430 -5.07 18.13 6.37
N THR A 431 -5.24 19.46 6.36
CA THR A 431 -4.93 20.32 5.20
C THR A 431 -3.43 20.38 4.97
N LEU A 432 -2.61 20.65 5.99
CA LEU A 432 -1.16 20.67 5.86
C LEU A 432 -0.63 19.31 5.42
N SER A 433 -1.14 18.22 6.00
CA SER A 433 -0.77 16.87 5.56
C SER A 433 -1.14 16.61 4.10
N GLY A 434 -2.29 17.13 3.65
CA GLY A 434 -2.75 17.03 2.27
C GLY A 434 -1.90 17.84 1.29
N ILE A 435 -1.55 19.09 1.63
CA ILE A 435 -0.66 19.94 0.81
C ILE A 435 0.70 19.25 0.60
N MET A 436 1.31 18.76 1.69
CA MET A 436 2.59 18.07 1.62
C MET A 436 2.49 16.75 0.83
N ALA A 437 1.41 16.00 1.02
CA ALA A 437 1.17 14.76 0.28
C ALA A 437 1.01 15.00 -1.22
N THR A 438 0.18 15.98 -1.61
CA THR A 438 -0.04 16.36 -3.01
C THR A 438 1.27 16.71 -3.69
N ALA A 439 2.08 17.59 -3.09
CA ALA A 439 3.38 17.96 -3.64
C ALA A 439 4.31 16.76 -3.82
N ALA A 440 4.44 15.89 -2.80
CA ALA A 440 5.29 14.70 -2.89
C ALA A 440 4.82 13.69 -3.96
N ILE A 441 3.51 13.53 -4.11
CA ILE A 441 2.89 12.65 -5.11
C ILE A 441 3.13 13.18 -6.51
N GLU A 442 2.88 14.47 -6.75
CA GLU A 442 3.12 15.12 -8.04
C GLU A 442 4.58 15.01 -8.47
N GLY A 443 5.50 15.31 -7.56
CA GLY A 443 6.94 15.19 -7.79
C GLY A 443 7.33 13.77 -8.19
N CYS A 444 6.90 12.75 -7.43
CA CYS A 444 7.24 11.35 -7.74
C CYS A 444 6.64 10.89 -9.08
N GLN A 445 5.40 11.26 -9.34
CA GLN A 445 4.70 10.94 -10.59
C GLN A 445 5.31 11.62 -11.82
N SER A 446 5.98 12.77 -11.67
CA SER A 446 6.73 13.41 -12.76
C SER A 446 7.82 12.50 -13.34
N GLN A 447 8.31 11.54 -12.54
CA GLN A 447 9.30 10.53 -12.96
C GLN A 447 8.66 9.24 -13.48
N GLY A 448 7.32 9.18 -13.52
CA GLY A 448 6.50 8.03 -13.91
C GLY A 448 6.40 6.93 -12.86
N VAL A 449 6.76 7.22 -11.60
CA VAL A 449 6.63 6.29 -10.47
C VAL A 449 5.28 6.54 -9.79
N TYR A 450 4.49 5.50 -9.55
CA TYR A 450 3.22 5.65 -8.84
C TYR A 450 3.43 5.62 -7.32
N ALA A 451 2.79 6.57 -6.64
CA ALA A 451 2.84 6.70 -5.18
C ALA A 451 1.68 5.94 -4.53
N PHE A 452 1.96 5.11 -3.53
CA PHE A 452 0.94 4.50 -2.67
C PHE A 452 0.72 5.39 -1.44
N ILE A 453 -0.23 6.31 -1.54
CA ILE A 453 -0.64 7.13 -0.39
C ILE A 453 -1.16 6.22 0.74
N LYS A 454 -0.66 6.42 1.97
CA LYS A 454 -0.89 5.46 3.06
C LYS A 454 -0.98 6.08 4.46
N HIS A 455 -1.60 5.41 5.43
CA HIS A 455 -2.35 4.14 5.36
C HIS A 455 -3.84 4.46 5.45
N PHE A 456 -4.60 4.07 4.44
CA PHE A 456 -6.01 4.43 4.27
C PHE A 456 -6.93 3.49 5.07
N ALA A 457 -7.58 3.91 6.14
CA ALA A 457 -7.55 5.23 6.75
C ALA A 457 -7.63 5.15 8.28
N LEU A 458 -7.54 6.31 8.94
CA LEU A 458 -7.61 6.46 10.41
C LEU A 458 -6.52 5.67 11.17
N TYR A 459 -5.35 5.51 10.57
CA TYR A 459 -4.23 4.78 11.17
C TYR A 459 -3.17 5.72 11.73
N ASP A 460 -3.26 6.07 13.00
CA ASP A 460 -2.32 6.96 13.72
C ASP A 460 -1.04 6.24 14.21
N GLY A 461 -0.59 5.21 13.49
CA GLY A 461 0.62 4.45 13.85
C GLY A 461 0.45 3.50 15.04
N ASN A 462 -0.80 3.20 15.39
CA ASN A 462 -1.18 2.27 16.45
C ASN A 462 -0.94 0.79 16.05
N SER A 463 -1.20 -0.14 16.99
CA SER A 463 -1.08 -1.59 16.73
C SER A 463 -2.09 -2.10 15.68
N LYS A 464 -1.92 -3.36 15.26
CA LYS A 464 -2.88 -4.06 14.38
C LYS A 464 -4.21 -4.29 15.08
N MET A 465 -5.31 -4.38 14.32
CA MET A 465 -6.66 -4.66 14.85
C MET A 465 -7.24 -3.63 15.83
N VAL A 466 -6.64 -2.43 15.93
CA VAL A 466 -7.22 -1.37 16.77
C VAL A 466 -8.56 -0.95 16.17
N SER A 467 -9.62 -0.98 16.97
CA SER A 467 -10.95 -0.53 16.58
C SER A 467 -11.07 0.96 16.79
N VAL A 468 -11.03 1.70 15.69
CA VAL A 468 -11.20 3.15 15.71
C VAL A 468 -12.69 3.47 15.74
N ARG A 469 -13.08 4.34 16.68
CA ARG A 469 -14.43 4.89 16.79
C ARG A 469 -14.37 6.38 16.51
N SER A 470 -15.20 6.86 15.60
CA SER A 470 -15.26 8.26 15.18
C SER A 470 -16.62 8.58 14.59
N ASN A 471 -16.99 9.86 14.58
CA ASN A 471 -18.13 10.33 13.80
C ASN A 471 -17.70 10.64 12.35
N GLU A 472 -18.67 10.71 11.44
CA GLU A 472 -18.47 11.01 10.01
C GLU A 472 -17.73 12.33 9.81
N GLN A 473 -18.08 13.36 10.61
CA GLN A 473 -17.52 14.69 10.48
C GLN A 473 -16.00 14.68 10.65
N ALA A 474 -15.48 14.10 11.74
CA ALA A 474 -14.05 14.00 11.97
C ALA A 474 -13.37 13.09 10.94
N ILE A 475 -14.05 12.03 10.49
CA ILE A 475 -13.51 11.16 9.43
C ILE A 475 -13.27 11.97 8.17
N ARG A 476 -14.27 12.71 7.68
CA ARG A 476 -14.20 13.49 6.44
C ARG A 476 -13.30 14.72 6.56
N GLU A 477 -13.48 15.54 7.60
CA GLU A 477 -12.77 16.82 7.75
C GLU A 477 -11.30 16.67 8.14
N ILE A 478 -10.92 15.59 8.83
CA ILE A 478 -9.57 15.45 9.41
C ILE A 478 -8.82 14.27 8.79
N TYR A 479 -9.36 13.06 8.96
CA TYR A 479 -8.60 11.84 8.66
C TYR A 479 -8.54 11.48 7.18
N LEU A 480 -9.58 11.86 6.42
CA LEU A 480 -9.70 11.61 5.00
C LEU A 480 -9.18 12.78 4.16
N LYS A 481 -9.16 14.01 4.68
CA LYS A 481 -8.71 15.21 3.95
C LYS A 481 -7.36 15.04 3.22
N PRO A 482 -6.28 14.51 3.84
CA PRO A 482 -5.02 14.34 3.10
C PRO A 482 -5.10 13.30 1.98
N PHE A 483 -5.95 12.28 2.12
CA PHE A 483 -6.18 11.29 1.07
C PHE A 483 -7.02 11.86 -0.06
N GLU A 484 -8.08 12.60 0.26
CA GLU A 484 -8.91 13.31 -0.70
C GLU A 484 -8.06 14.23 -1.57
N MET A 485 -7.22 15.07 -0.95
CA MET A 485 -6.30 15.97 -1.67
C MET A 485 -5.28 15.20 -2.51
N GLY A 486 -4.63 14.17 -1.95
CA GLY A 486 -3.67 13.36 -2.69
C GLY A 486 -4.28 12.63 -3.91
N ILE A 487 -5.56 12.27 -3.85
CA ILE A 487 -6.28 11.60 -4.93
C ILE A 487 -6.81 12.61 -5.96
N LYS A 488 -7.48 13.66 -5.50
CA LYS A 488 -8.14 14.65 -6.37
C LYS A 488 -7.16 15.65 -6.95
N ASP A 489 -6.22 16.14 -6.15
CA ASP A 489 -5.28 17.18 -6.57
C ASP A 489 -3.99 16.52 -7.05
N GLY A 490 -3.37 15.68 -6.20
CA GLY A 490 -2.12 14.98 -6.53
C GLY A 490 -2.25 13.85 -7.57
N LYS A 491 -3.48 13.46 -7.93
CA LYS A 491 -3.79 12.39 -8.90
C LYS A 491 -3.11 11.06 -8.57
N SER A 492 -2.99 10.73 -7.28
CA SER A 492 -2.41 9.47 -6.82
C SER A 492 -3.00 8.28 -7.58
N GLN A 493 -2.13 7.41 -8.09
CA GLN A 493 -2.51 6.23 -8.87
C GLN A 493 -2.51 4.93 -8.07
N ALA A 494 -2.13 4.99 -6.79
CA ALA A 494 -2.08 3.83 -5.93
C ALA A 494 -2.34 4.19 -4.46
N LEU A 495 -2.85 3.26 -3.68
CA LEU A 495 -3.24 3.50 -2.29
C LEU A 495 -2.99 2.24 -1.45
N MET A 496 -2.57 2.42 -0.20
CA MET A 496 -2.37 1.29 0.73
C MET A 496 -3.31 1.39 1.92
N VAL A 497 -4.11 0.34 2.12
CA VAL A 497 -5.18 0.25 3.11
C VAL A 497 -4.64 -0.21 4.45
N SER A 498 -5.06 0.43 5.55
CA SER A 498 -4.50 0.23 6.89
C SER A 498 -4.88 -1.10 7.56
N TRP A 499 -4.17 -1.44 8.64
CA TRP A 499 -4.45 -2.62 9.47
C TRP A 499 -5.58 -2.46 10.50
N ASN A 500 -6.03 -1.23 10.77
CA ASN A 500 -7.01 -0.98 11.82
C ASN A 500 -8.43 -1.36 11.39
N TYR A 501 -9.31 -1.38 12.37
CA TYR A 501 -10.73 -1.51 12.18
C TYR A 501 -11.36 -0.13 12.24
N ILE A 502 -12.40 0.09 11.45
CA ILE A 502 -13.28 1.26 11.55
C ILE A 502 -14.62 0.70 12.03
N GLY A 503 -14.97 0.97 13.28
CA GLY A 503 -16.00 0.20 13.97
C GLY A 503 -15.60 -1.27 14.13
N VAL A 504 -16.36 -2.19 13.52
CA VAL A 504 -16.21 -3.65 13.68
C VAL A 504 -15.64 -4.36 12.44
N LYS A 505 -15.38 -3.61 11.36
CA LYS A 505 -14.77 -4.13 10.13
C LYS A 505 -13.35 -3.63 9.99
N TRP A 506 -12.47 -4.49 9.48
CA TRP A 506 -11.15 -4.08 9.00
C TRP A 506 -11.32 -3.03 7.89
N ALA A 507 -10.42 -2.05 7.80
CA ALA A 507 -10.47 -1.01 6.77
C ALA A 507 -10.56 -1.59 5.34
N GLY A 508 -9.89 -2.72 5.08
CA GLY A 508 -9.96 -3.43 3.78
C GLY A 508 -11.27 -4.17 3.50
N GLU A 509 -12.14 -4.32 4.48
CA GLU A 509 -13.49 -4.87 4.32
C GLU A 509 -14.57 -3.76 4.30
N ASN A 510 -14.19 -2.50 4.48
CA ASN A 510 -15.14 -1.40 4.53
C ASN A 510 -15.49 -0.89 3.12
N SER A 511 -16.57 -1.42 2.53
CA SER A 511 -17.10 -0.98 1.23
C SER A 511 -17.44 0.51 1.19
N ASN A 512 -17.89 1.08 2.29
CA ASN A 512 -18.28 2.49 2.32
C ASN A 512 -17.03 3.37 2.19
N LEU A 513 -15.91 2.95 2.79
CA LEU A 513 -14.62 3.61 2.61
C LEU A 513 -14.07 3.43 1.19
N LEU A 514 -14.03 2.20 0.67
CA LEU A 514 -13.26 1.85 -0.53
C LEU A 514 -14.04 1.92 -1.84
N LYS A 515 -15.35 1.70 -1.82
CA LYS A 515 -16.23 1.82 -3.00
C LYS A 515 -16.95 3.15 -2.99
N THR A 516 -17.67 3.48 -1.91
CA THR A 516 -18.45 4.72 -1.87
C THR A 516 -17.53 5.95 -1.83
N VAL A 517 -16.77 6.18 -0.75
CA VAL A 517 -15.98 7.40 -0.61
C VAL A 517 -14.83 7.45 -1.63
N LEU A 518 -13.99 6.41 -1.67
CA LEU A 518 -12.79 6.41 -2.51
C LEU A 518 -13.11 6.44 -4.02
N ARG A 519 -14.08 5.65 -4.51
CA ARG A 519 -14.31 5.46 -5.95
C ARG A 519 -15.55 6.18 -6.47
N ASP A 520 -16.68 6.11 -5.78
CA ASP A 520 -17.93 6.73 -6.24
C ASP A 520 -17.95 8.24 -5.99
N GLU A 521 -17.51 8.70 -4.80
CA GLU A 521 -17.43 10.12 -4.47
C GLU A 521 -16.17 10.75 -5.10
N TRP A 522 -14.97 10.24 -4.79
CA TRP A 522 -13.73 10.89 -5.22
C TRP A 522 -13.22 10.48 -6.61
N GLY A 523 -13.73 9.40 -7.18
CA GLY A 523 -13.38 9.00 -8.54
C GLY A 523 -12.03 8.29 -8.69
N PHE A 524 -11.43 7.74 -7.63
CA PHE A 524 -10.16 7.02 -7.71
C PHE A 524 -10.20 5.86 -8.71
N LYS A 525 -9.26 5.85 -9.67
CA LYS A 525 -9.16 4.84 -10.74
C LYS A 525 -7.97 3.89 -10.58
N GLY A 526 -7.08 4.20 -9.65
CA GLY A 526 -5.88 3.43 -9.39
C GLY A 526 -6.14 2.15 -8.58
N MET A 527 -5.04 1.48 -8.24
CA MET A 527 -5.06 0.28 -7.40
C MET A 527 -5.02 0.60 -5.90
N ALA A 528 -5.86 -0.06 -5.11
CA ALA A 528 -5.80 -0.10 -3.67
C ALA A 528 -5.25 -1.46 -3.22
N ILE A 529 -4.20 -1.48 -2.42
CA ILE A 529 -3.63 -2.72 -1.88
C ILE A 529 -3.79 -2.77 -0.37
N SER A 530 -3.87 -3.96 0.21
CA SER A 530 -3.77 -4.09 1.66
C SER A 530 -2.42 -3.60 2.16
N ASP A 531 -2.28 -3.24 3.43
CA ASP A 531 -0.95 -3.18 4.07
C ASP A 531 -0.32 -4.58 4.13
N TYR A 532 0.99 -4.64 4.35
CA TYR A 532 1.75 -5.88 4.39
C TYR A 532 1.18 -6.84 5.44
N PHE A 533 1.05 -8.10 5.07
CA PHE A 533 0.70 -9.13 6.04
C PHE A 533 1.34 -10.48 5.77
N ARG A 534 1.34 -11.25 6.85
CA ARG A 534 1.75 -12.65 6.94
C ARG A 534 0.84 -13.33 7.96
N ASP A 535 1.19 -14.51 8.43
CA ASP A 535 0.60 -15.09 9.65
C ASP A 535 -0.94 -15.25 9.57
N ASN A 536 -1.46 -15.97 8.55
CA ASN A 536 -2.89 -16.08 8.27
C ASN A 536 -3.59 -14.70 8.21
N GLY A 537 -3.00 -13.73 7.50
CA GLY A 537 -3.61 -12.39 7.37
C GLY A 537 -3.62 -11.61 8.67
N HIS A 538 -2.62 -11.83 9.53
CA HIS A 538 -2.64 -11.41 10.93
C HIS A 538 -3.88 -11.84 11.72
N GLY A 539 -4.59 -12.85 11.23
CA GLY A 539 -5.83 -13.37 11.79
C GLY A 539 -7.10 -12.65 11.34
N PHE A 540 -7.05 -11.66 10.45
CA PHE A 540 -8.25 -10.90 10.03
C PHE A 540 -8.28 -10.44 8.57
N MET A 541 -7.13 -10.17 7.96
CA MET A 541 -7.05 -9.73 6.57
C MET A 541 -7.23 -10.94 5.65
N ASN A 542 -8.13 -10.83 4.68
CA ASN A 542 -8.34 -11.91 3.73
C ASN A 542 -8.96 -11.46 2.39
N ALA A 543 -8.66 -12.19 1.33
CA ALA A 543 -8.99 -11.85 -0.05
C ALA A 543 -10.48 -11.88 -0.36
N ASP A 544 -11.23 -12.81 0.23
CA ASP A 544 -12.68 -12.92 0.01
C ASP A 544 -13.40 -11.65 0.48
N ALA A 545 -13.05 -11.13 1.66
CA ALA A 545 -13.55 -9.85 2.14
C ALA A 545 -12.94 -8.66 1.36
N ALA A 546 -11.63 -8.67 1.13
CA ALA A 546 -10.91 -7.54 0.54
C ALA A 546 -11.38 -7.21 -0.88
N LEU A 547 -11.38 -8.20 -1.78
CA LEU A 547 -11.72 -8.01 -3.20
C LEU A 547 -13.18 -7.60 -3.38
N ALA A 548 -14.10 -8.22 -2.63
CA ALA A 548 -15.51 -7.87 -2.69
C ALA A 548 -15.80 -6.43 -2.22
N ASN A 549 -14.93 -5.84 -1.39
CA ASN A 549 -15.12 -4.52 -0.81
C ASN A 549 -14.20 -3.44 -1.40
N GLY A 550 -13.41 -3.74 -2.45
CA GLY A 550 -12.70 -2.73 -3.24
C GLY A 550 -11.19 -2.63 -3.01
N VAL A 551 -10.59 -3.55 -2.24
CA VAL A 551 -9.14 -3.78 -2.27
C VAL A 551 -8.81 -4.59 -3.52
N ASP A 552 -7.82 -4.16 -4.29
CA ASP A 552 -7.45 -4.80 -5.56
C ASP A 552 -6.37 -5.86 -5.40
N ALA A 553 -5.46 -5.70 -4.43
CA ALA A 553 -4.40 -6.68 -4.23
C ALA A 553 -3.97 -6.85 -2.77
N MET A 554 -3.64 -8.09 -2.42
CA MET A 554 -3.19 -8.50 -1.10
C MET A 554 -1.67 -8.44 -1.03
N LEU A 555 -1.15 -7.55 -0.17
CA LEU A 555 0.29 -7.29 -0.01
C LEU A 555 0.95 -8.41 0.81
N SER A 556 1.13 -9.55 0.14
CA SER A 556 1.78 -10.75 0.67
C SER A 556 2.82 -11.28 -0.31
N THR A 557 3.88 -11.91 0.21
CA THR A 557 5.03 -12.39 -0.56
C THR A 557 4.90 -13.84 -1.02
N TYR A 558 3.83 -14.54 -0.60
CA TYR A 558 3.54 -15.92 -1.01
C TYR A 558 2.06 -16.08 -1.34
N GLY A 559 1.74 -16.87 -2.36
CA GLY A 559 0.40 -16.95 -2.95
C GLY A 559 -0.42 -18.09 -2.36
N ALA A 560 -0.56 -18.12 -1.04
CA ALA A 560 -1.26 -19.20 -0.35
C ALA A 560 -1.83 -18.74 1.00
N GLY A 561 -2.98 -19.32 1.37
CA GLY A 561 -3.67 -18.94 2.58
C GLY A 561 -4.67 -17.81 2.32
N PRO A 562 -4.91 -16.93 3.30
CA PRO A 562 -6.04 -15.99 3.23
C PRO A 562 -5.87 -14.86 2.21
N ASN A 563 -4.70 -14.70 1.60
CA ASN A 563 -4.50 -13.76 0.49
C ASN A 563 -4.99 -14.31 -0.87
N VAL A 564 -5.38 -15.58 -0.93
CA VAL A 564 -6.00 -16.20 -2.11
C VAL A 564 -7.50 -16.38 -1.85
N PRO A 565 -8.38 -16.00 -2.79
CA PRO A 565 -9.81 -16.26 -2.65
C PRO A 565 -10.11 -17.75 -2.49
N THR A 566 -11.10 -18.08 -1.67
CA THR A 566 -11.40 -19.46 -1.31
C THR A 566 -12.04 -20.22 -2.48
N ASP A 567 -12.94 -19.58 -3.24
CA ASP A 567 -13.59 -20.17 -4.41
C ASP A 567 -13.29 -19.36 -5.68
N THR A 568 -12.16 -19.69 -6.33
CA THR A 568 -11.76 -19.07 -7.60
C THR A 568 -12.57 -19.56 -8.81
N SER A 569 -13.54 -20.47 -8.61
CA SER A 569 -14.45 -20.95 -9.64
C SER A 569 -15.82 -20.30 -9.61
N ASP A 570 -16.13 -19.55 -8.55
CA ASP A 570 -17.37 -18.78 -8.43
C ASP A 570 -17.36 -17.53 -9.32
N ALA A 571 -18.49 -17.26 -9.96
CA ALA A 571 -18.62 -16.13 -10.90
C ALA A 571 -18.36 -14.78 -10.24
N SER A 572 -18.87 -14.56 -9.02
CA SER A 572 -18.71 -13.29 -8.30
C SER A 572 -17.25 -13.05 -7.92
N THR A 573 -16.54 -14.09 -7.46
CA THR A 573 -15.12 -14.01 -7.14
C THR A 573 -14.28 -13.68 -8.37
N VAL A 574 -14.57 -14.29 -9.52
CA VAL A 574 -13.88 -13.95 -10.77
C VAL A 574 -14.19 -12.52 -11.22
N GLN A 575 -15.42 -12.02 -11.02
CA GLN A 575 -15.75 -10.62 -11.29
C GLN A 575 -14.96 -9.65 -10.39
N TYR A 576 -14.87 -9.92 -9.08
CA TYR A 576 -14.09 -9.08 -8.17
C TYR A 576 -12.60 -9.06 -8.53
N MET A 577 -12.02 -10.22 -8.83
CA MET A 577 -10.63 -10.28 -9.30
C MET A 577 -10.43 -9.57 -10.63
N ARG A 578 -11.40 -9.64 -11.54
CA ARG A 578 -11.34 -8.95 -12.85
C ARG A 578 -11.37 -7.44 -12.68
N GLU A 579 -12.23 -6.92 -11.80
CA GLU A 579 -12.28 -5.49 -11.46
C GLU A 579 -10.96 -5.04 -10.84
N ALA A 580 -10.44 -5.80 -9.87
CA ALA A 580 -9.14 -5.55 -9.27
C ALA A 580 -7.99 -5.53 -10.31
N CYS A 581 -7.99 -6.47 -11.24
CA CYS A 581 -7.01 -6.52 -12.33
C CYS A 581 -7.10 -5.28 -13.24
N ARG A 582 -8.30 -4.70 -13.45
CA ARG A 582 -8.43 -3.44 -14.20
C ARG A 582 -7.61 -2.35 -13.54
N HIS A 583 -7.79 -2.15 -12.23
CA HIS A 583 -7.11 -1.10 -11.48
C HIS A 583 -5.60 -1.32 -11.45
N ILE A 584 -5.14 -2.56 -11.23
CA ILE A 584 -3.72 -2.92 -11.26
C ILE A 584 -3.11 -2.61 -12.64
N LEU A 585 -3.77 -3.05 -13.71
CA LEU A 585 -3.28 -2.86 -15.08
C LEU A 585 -3.31 -1.38 -15.48
N TYR A 586 -4.35 -0.64 -15.10
CA TYR A 586 -4.46 0.80 -15.34
C TYR A 586 -3.30 1.57 -14.68
N THR A 587 -3.01 1.32 -13.41
CA THR A 587 -1.88 1.96 -12.73
C THR A 587 -0.55 1.59 -13.38
N VAL A 588 -0.30 0.30 -13.64
CA VAL A 588 0.98 -0.16 -14.20
C VAL A 588 1.21 0.35 -15.63
N ALA A 589 0.18 0.36 -16.49
CA ALA A 589 0.27 0.87 -17.86
C ALA A 589 0.68 2.35 -17.92
N ASN A 590 0.33 3.13 -16.89
CA ASN A 590 0.62 4.55 -16.80
C ASN A 590 1.96 4.86 -16.08
N SER A 591 2.68 3.85 -15.60
CA SER A 591 4.02 4.00 -15.01
C SER A 591 5.14 4.20 -16.05
N TRP A 592 6.35 4.56 -15.61
CA TRP A 592 7.53 4.73 -16.46
C TRP A 592 7.92 3.44 -17.20
N VAL A 593 7.55 2.27 -16.67
CA VAL A 593 7.88 0.96 -17.25
C VAL A 593 7.33 0.83 -18.67
N TYR A 594 6.14 1.37 -18.93
CA TYR A 594 5.44 1.30 -20.22
C TYR A 594 5.59 2.57 -21.07
N GLU A 595 6.39 3.55 -20.64
CA GLU A 595 6.51 4.85 -21.33
C GLU A 595 6.99 4.72 -22.78
N ASN A 596 7.76 3.67 -23.08
CA ASN A 596 8.37 3.39 -24.39
C ASN A 596 7.71 2.19 -25.09
N GLY A 597 6.46 1.86 -24.74
CA GLY A 597 5.73 0.70 -25.25
C GLY A 597 5.93 -0.57 -24.42
N GLU A 598 5.64 -1.74 -25.00
CA GLU A 598 5.76 -3.02 -24.28
C GLU A 598 7.23 -3.30 -23.89
N PRO A 599 7.53 -3.45 -22.59
CA PRO A 599 8.89 -3.65 -22.12
C PRO A 599 9.47 -4.95 -22.67
N LYS A 600 10.72 -4.89 -23.15
CA LYS A 600 11.48 -6.07 -23.52
C LYS A 600 12.16 -6.63 -22.27
N GLU A 601 11.51 -7.54 -21.57
CA GLU A 601 12.11 -8.26 -20.45
C GLU A 601 12.82 -9.54 -20.95
N PRO A 602 14.16 -9.57 -21.01
CA PRO A 602 14.87 -10.81 -21.26
C PRO A 602 14.66 -11.77 -20.08
N MET A 603 14.72 -13.07 -20.37
CA MET A 603 14.60 -14.08 -19.32
C MET A 603 15.61 -13.82 -18.18
N PRO A 604 15.16 -13.82 -16.90
CA PRO A 604 16.04 -13.60 -15.76
C PRO A 604 17.26 -14.52 -15.77
N ALA A 605 18.43 -14.00 -15.39
CA ALA A 605 19.70 -14.72 -15.42
C ALA A 605 19.67 -16.04 -14.62
N TRP A 606 18.91 -16.08 -13.52
CA TRP A 606 18.72 -17.30 -12.73
C TRP A 606 17.94 -18.38 -13.49
N LYS A 607 16.93 -18.01 -14.30
CA LYS A 607 16.19 -18.95 -15.15
C LYS A 607 17.08 -19.50 -16.26
N VAL A 608 17.90 -18.63 -16.87
CA VAL A 608 18.90 -19.06 -17.87
C VAL A 608 19.89 -20.05 -17.26
N THR A 609 20.37 -19.76 -16.04
CA THR A 609 21.29 -20.65 -15.31
C THR A 609 20.63 -21.99 -14.99
N LEU A 610 19.37 -21.99 -14.53
CA LEU A 610 18.60 -23.21 -14.26
C LEU A 610 18.48 -24.09 -15.51
N ILE A 611 18.11 -23.50 -16.65
CA ILE A 611 18.05 -24.21 -17.94
C ILE A 611 19.41 -24.81 -18.30
N GLY A 612 20.50 -24.06 -18.11
CA GLY A 612 21.86 -24.55 -18.33
C GLY A 612 22.21 -25.76 -17.47
N VAL A 613 21.84 -25.73 -16.18
CA VAL A 613 22.01 -26.85 -15.24
C VAL A 613 21.20 -28.06 -15.70
N ASP A 614 19.93 -27.87 -16.09
CA ASP A 614 19.07 -28.94 -16.56
C ASP A 614 19.59 -29.63 -17.82
N VAL A 615 20.14 -28.86 -18.77
CA VAL A 615 20.77 -29.41 -19.98
C VAL A 615 21.95 -30.30 -19.61
N VAL A 616 22.81 -29.86 -18.69
CA VAL A 616 23.97 -30.66 -18.24
C VAL A 616 23.50 -31.94 -17.55
N ILE A 617 22.52 -31.85 -16.64
CA ILE A 617 21.96 -33.02 -15.95
C ILE A 617 21.32 -33.99 -16.96
N GLY A 618 20.56 -33.49 -17.93
CA GLY A 618 19.94 -34.30 -18.98
C GLY A 618 20.98 -35.07 -19.80
N LEU A 619 22.07 -34.41 -20.20
CA LEU A 619 23.18 -35.07 -20.92
C LEU A 619 23.85 -36.16 -20.08
N LEU A 620 24.02 -35.93 -18.77
CA LEU A 620 24.58 -36.94 -17.85
C LEU A 620 23.64 -38.14 -17.68
N VAL A 621 22.33 -37.92 -17.58
CA VAL A 621 21.32 -38.99 -17.49
C VAL A 621 21.33 -39.84 -18.77
N VAL A 622 21.34 -39.20 -19.95
CA VAL A 622 21.42 -39.91 -21.24
C VAL A 622 22.73 -40.70 -21.35
N GLY A 623 23.86 -40.09 -20.99
CA GLY A 623 25.16 -40.76 -20.98
C GLY A 623 25.19 -41.98 -20.05
N ALA A 624 24.61 -41.86 -18.85
CA ALA A 624 24.50 -42.95 -17.90
C ALA A 624 23.62 -44.09 -18.45
N GLU A 625 22.48 -43.77 -19.07
CA GLU A 625 21.60 -44.78 -19.67
C GLU A 625 22.31 -45.54 -20.81
N VAL A 626 23.01 -44.83 -21.70
CA VAL A 626 23.81 -45.45 -22.78
C VAL A 626 24.87 -46.41 -22.22
N LEU A 627 25.58 -46.02 -21.15
CA LEU A 627 26.57 -46.87 -20.51
C LEU A 627 25.93 -48.10 -19.85
N MET A 628 24.76 -47.95 -19.23
CA MET A 628 24.04 -49.07 -18.61
C MET A 628 23.51 -50.05 -19.64
N VAL A 629 22.91 -49.57 -20.74
CA VAL A 629 22.47 -50.41 -21.86
C VAL A 629 23.66 -51.14 -22.49
N ARG A 630 24.78 -50.47 -22.72
CA ARG A 630 26.01 -51.12 -23.22
C ARG A 630 26.51 -52.23 -22.30
N ARG A 631 26.55 -51.98 -20.98
CA ARG A 631 26.94 -52.99 -19.98
C ARG A 631 25.96 -54.17 -19.94
N TYR A 632 24.66 -53.91 -20.09
CA TYR A 632 23.64 -54.94 -20.19
C TYR A 632 23.84 -55.82 -21.43
N LEU A 633 24.01 -55.21 -22.61
CA LEU A 633 24.22 -55.93 -23.87
C LEU A 633 25.50 -56.77 -23.84
N ALA A 634 26.58 -56.28 -23.23
CA ALA A 634 27.81 -57.04 -23.03
C ALA A 634 27.59 -58.29 -22.15
N ARG A 635 26.86 -58.15 -21.03
CA ARG A 635 26.50 -59.25 -20.10
C ARG A 635 25.45 -60.23 -20.64
N LYS A 636 24.78 -59.90 -21.75
CA LYS A 636 23.82 -60.78 -22.42
C LYS A 636 24.49 -61.64 -23.50
N ARG A 637 25.64 -61.18 -24.03
CA ARG A 637 26.39 -61.85 -25.11
C ARG A 637 27.45 -62.83 -24.61
N GLY A 638 27.92 -62.68 -23.36
CA GLY A 638 28.69 -63.69 -22.63
C GLY A 638 27.81 -64.30 -21.55
#